data_AF-A0A1V5V928-F1
#
_entry.id   AF-A0A1V5V928-F1
#
_cell.length_a   1.000
_cell.length_b   1.000
_cell.length_c   1.000
_cell.angle_alpha   90.00
_cell.angle_beta   90.00
_cell.angle_gamma   90.00
#
_symmetry.space_group_name_H-M   'P 1'
#
loop_
_entity.id
_entity.type
_entity.pdbx_description
1 polymer ?
#
loop_
_entity_poly.entity_id
_entity_poly.type
_entity_poly.pdbx_seq_one_letter_code
_entity_poly.pdbx_strand_id
1 'polypeptide(L)'
;MQITNMKLSDIHPYERNPRFNDEAVDAVAASIKEFGFKNPIIVGKDHVIICGHTRFSAAKRLGLTEVPCIVAADLTPEQVQAFRIADNKTGEIAEWNYDLLPIEVRELQEANFDLSLLGFDTEELDRLLNGGANDTVADGETDADAVPEVPEEAVSRRGEVYRLGDHLLMCGDATDAADVAVLMGEEQADLLLTDPPYNVAYEGSNGLTIQNDNMEDSKFRKFLKDSFENVKNKLKPGATFYIFHADSEGYNFRGACHNVGLQVRQCLIWKKNSLVLGRQPYHWIHEPVLFGWKDGGPHAWYTDRSQTTVMEFDKPKCNDVHPCLVPQNMVMTIHGYVPIGELQEGDSVLSHDGRFHKVTFVSRHHYNENIICIGVTGTNFEDMATHNHPYLTGRVNKTGELDIAWRSAESLLENDFILTPQLQHGSRNDIQKLDAWCYGLWLAQGSLQKAGHGTNRYPSFALDGAKPQLREKLEAWGGRAKVKTYYRRIHRGITVMVFDPVKGDRCAELCGKYADKKVIASEVFQWCRELRLAFFEGYMAGDGCLIATRGHRHSKSVSLALASQMKFIAESLGYKTSLYWRNSPKGAGIGERKFKTTLPFYSSDYHNGDRTFEQREIEFNGHKYWLRRIKKIKTKVYDGEVVNLSIDETHTFQTAIGMTHNTMKPVPMLIYLIKNSSQRGEIVIDTFGGSGSTLIACEQTGRIGRAMELDEKYCDVIRRRWAEFVHGEGCDWQALTPAVEPKEVIVVEE
;
A
#
# COMPACT_ATOMS: atom_id res chain seq x y z
N MET A 1 -45.67 -0.51 5.36
CA MET A 1 -45.83 0.10 6.69
C MET A 1 -45.83 1.62 6.51
N GLN A 2 -46.59 2.36 7.33
CA GLN A 2 -46.61 3.82 7.30
C GLN A 2 -45.96 4.34 8.60
N ILE A 3 -45.09 5.35 8.49
CA ILE A 3 -44.49 6.03 9.65
C ILE A 3 -45.37 7.23 9.99
N THR A 4 -45.68 7.39 11.27
CA THR A 4 -46.48 8.49 11.81
C THR A 4 -45.80 9.07 13.05
N ASN A 5 -45.69 10.39 13.15
CA ASN A 5 -45.25 11.02 14.40
C ASN A 5 -46.32 10.86 15.47
N MET A 6 -45.92 10.40 16.65
CA MET A 6 -46.77 10.23 17.82
C MET A 6 -46.19 11.00 18.99
N LYS A 7 -47.04 11.54 19.87
CA LYS A 7 -46.59 12.21 21.08
C LYS A 7 -45.97 11.20 22.03
N LEU A 8 -44.88 11.60 22.67
CA LEU A 8 -44.15 10.74 23.60
C LEU A 8 -44.97 10.39 24.87
N SER A 9 -45.99 11.19 25.18
CA SER A 9 -47.00 10.93 26.23
C SER A 9 -47.93 9.76 25.90
N ASP A 10 -48.15 9.49 24.62
CA ASP A 10 -49.20 8.60 24.13
C ASP A 10 -48.64 7.19 23.84
N ILE A 11 -47.38 6.93 24.20
CA ILE A 11 -46.63 5.70 23.97
C ILE A 11 -46.30 5.07 25.32
N HIS A 12 -46.55 3.77 25.46
CA HIS A 12 -46.44 3.07 26.74
C HIS A 12 -45.36 1.97 26.72
N PRO A 13 -44.37 1.98 27.62
CA PRO A 13 -43.43 0.88 27.76
C PRO A 13 -44.12 -0.45 28.05
N TYR A 14 -43.66 -1.53 27.43
CA TYR A 14 -44.12 -2.88 27.76
C TYR A 14 -43.58 -3.31 29.13
N GLU A 15 -44.46 -3.52 30.10
CA GLU A 15 -44.13 -3.81 31.51
C GLU A 15 -43.24 -5.04 31.72
N ARG A 16 -43.36 -6.05 30.84
CA ARG A 16 -42.62 -7.31 30.91
C ARG A 16 -41.45 -7.36 29.92
N ASN A 17 -40.80 -6.23 29.65
CA ASN A 17 -39.59 -6.19 28.84
C ASN A 17 -38.44 -6.93 29.56
N PRO A 18 -37.88 -8.03 29.03
CA PRO A 18 -36.82 -8.79 29.69
C PRO A 18 -35.42 -8.16 29.53
N ARG A 19 -35.27 -7.14 28.66
CA ARG A 19 -33.97 -6.52 28.35
C ARG A 19 -33.74 -5.28 29.21
N PHE A 20 -32.61 -5.22 29.91
CA PHE A 20 -32.09 -3.99 30.51
C PHE A 20 -31.49 -3.11 29.41
N ASN A 21 -31.81 -1.82 29.38
CA ASN A 21 -31.44 -0.93 28.27
C ASN A 21 -30.68 0.33 28.70
N ASP A 22 -30.49 0.53 30.01
CA ASP A 22 -30.12 1.84 30.57
C ASP A 22 -28.72 2.31 30.13
N GLU A 23 -27.76 1.38 30.05
CA GLU A 23 -26.39 1.62 29.56
C GLU A 23 -26.37 2.08 28.09
N ALA A 24 -27.29 1.58 27.26
CA ALA A 24 -27.36 1.92 25.84
C ALA A 24 -28.14 3.23 25.55
N VAL A 25 -28.77 3.86 26.55
CA VAL A 25 -29.60 5.06 26.34
C VAL A 25 -28.77 6.23 25.82
N ASP A 26 -27.54 6.39 26.29
CA ASP A 26 -26.74 7.60 26.03
C ASP A 26 -26.10 7.56 24.64
N ALA A 27 -25.59 6.39 24.22
CA ALA A 27 -25.16 6.16 22.84
C ALA A 27 -26.32 6.35 21.84
N VAL A 28 -27.51 5.82 22.14
CA VAL A 28 -28.70 6.00 21.28
C VAL A 28 -29.17 7.46 21.28
N ALA A 29 -29.04 8.21 22.38
CA ALA A 29 -29.35 9.63 22.43
C ALA A 29 -28.36 10.47 21.59
N ALA A 30 -27.07 10.15 21.64
CA ALA A 30 -26.06 10.78 20.80
C ALA A 30 -26.32 10.51 19.30
N SER A 31 -26.59 9.25 18.95
CA SER A 31 -26.97 8.82 17.60
C SER A 31 -28.22 9.53 17.07
N ILE A 32 -29.28 9.67 17.89
CA ILE A 32 -30.50 10.41 17.51
C ILE A 32 -30.22 11.92 17.34
N LYS A 33 -29.31 12.49 18.14
CA LYS A 33 -28.94 13.91 18.05
C LYS A 33 -28.19 14.23 16.76
N GLU A 34 -27.27 13.37 16.34
CA GLU A 34 -26.48 13.55 15.12
C GLU A 34 -27.27 13.17 13.85
N PHE A 35 -27.67 11.89 13.75
CA PHE A 35 -28.26 11.36 12.53
C PHE A 35 -29.77 11.64 12.43
N GLY A 36 -30.40 12.14 13.49
CA GLY A 36 -31.85 12.18 13.61
C GLY A 36 -32.46 10.80 13.83
N PHE A 37 -33.78 10.76 13.97
CA PHE A 37 -34.52 9.55 14.37
C PHE A 37 -34.72 8.57 13.18
N LYS A 38 -33.63 7.97 12.67
CA LYS A 38 -33.65 7.12 11.46
C LYS A 38 -34.50 5.86 11.59
N ASN A 39 -34.49 5.23 12.78
CA ASN A 39 -35.24 4.00 13.05
C ASN A 39 -36.45 4.30 13.95
N PRO A 40 -37.71 4.18 13.46
CA PRO A 40 -38.90 4.49 14.24
C PRO A 40 -39.11 3.51 15.41
N ILE A 41 -39.94 3.90 16.39
CA ILE A 41 -40.41 2.99 17.45
C ILE A 41 -41.59 2.17 16.88
N ILE A 42 -41.62 0.86 17.13
CA ILE A 42 -42.76 0.02 16.71
C ILE A 42 -43.68 -0.16 17.91
N VAL A 43 -44.96 0.16 17.75
CA VAL A 43 -45.99 0.10 18.81
C VAL A 43 -47.20 -0.75 18.38
N GLY A 44 -47.91 -1.31 19.36
CA GLY A 44 -49.19 -1.99 19.13
C GLY A 44 -50.35 -1.02 18.88
N LYS A 45 -51.55 -1.56 18.65
CA LYS A 45 -52.81 -0.78 18.55
C LYS A 45 -53.16 -0.02 19.83
N ASP A 46 -52.64 -0.51 20.95
CA ASP A 46 -52.70 0.02 22.31
C ASP A 46 -51.57 1.02 22.61
N HIS A 47 -50.77 1.36 21.59
CA HIS A 47 -49.54 2.17 21.68
C HIS A 47 -48.47 1.61 22.64
N VAL A 48 -48.57 0.33 23.02
CA VAL A 48 -47.55 -0.32 23.84
C VAL A 48 -46.34 -0.68 22.97
N ILE A 49 -45.13 -0.36 23.42
CA ILE A 49 -43.90 -0.59 22.65
C ILE A 49 -43.72 -2.09 22.35
N ILE A 50 -43.39 -2.36 21.09
CA ILE A 50 -43.01 -3.67 20.57
C ILE A 50 -41.49 -3.70 20.34
N CYS A 51 -40.94 -2.69 19.66
CA CYS A 51 -39.50 -2.53 19.45
C CYS A 51 -39.11 -1.05 19.64
N GLY A 52 -37.93 -0.81 20.23
CA GLY A 52 -37.35 0.52 20.38
C GLY A 52 -37.45 1.14 21.78
N HIS A 53 -37.52 0.34 22.85
CA HIS A 53 -37.52 0.84 24.24
C HIS A 53 -36.33 1.78 24.52
N THR A 54 -35.11 1.45 24.07
CA THR A 54 -33.93 2.32 24.20
C THR A 54 -34.11 3.64 23.45
N ARG A 55 -34.70 3.62 22.24
CA ARG A 55 -35.02 4.82 21.46
C ARG A 55 -36.07 5.70 22.15
N PHE A 56 -37.05 5.10 22.84
CA PHE A 56 -38.02 5.81 23.66
C PHE A 56 -37.39 6.47 24.90
N SER A 57 -36.51 5.76 25.61
CA SER A 57 -35.77 6.32 26.75
C SER A 57 -34.82 7.44 26.31
N ALA A 58 -34.12 7.28 25.19
CA ALA A 58 -33.28 8.31 24.59
C ALA A 58 -34.10 9.55 24.18
N ALA A 59 -35.27 9.36 23.55
CA ALA A 59 -36.19 10.46 23.23
C ALA A 59 -36.63 11.25 24.46
N LYS A 60 -36.93 10.57 25.58
CA LYS A 60 -37.22 11.21 26.87
C LYS A 60 -36.04 12.02 27.38
N ARG A 61 -34.82 11.45 27.34
CA ARG A 61 -33.59 12.12 27.81
C ARG A 61 -33.24 13.35 26.96
N LEU A 62 -33.52 13.32 25.66
CA LEU A 62 -33.40 14.45 24.73
C LEU A 62 -34.54 15.48 24.83
N GLY A 63 -35.58 15.23 25.64
CA GLY A 63 -36.71 16.15 25.83
C GLY A 63 -37.65 16.24 24.62
N LEU A 64 -37.68 15.24 23.73
CA LEU A 64 -38.53 15.25 22.54
C LEU A 64 -40.02 15.12 22.92
N THR A 65 -40.88 15.92 22.28
CA THR A 65 -42.34 15.87 22.49
C THR A 65 -43.04 14.86 21.58
N GLU A 66 -42.50 14.63 20.38
CA GLU A 66 -43.01 13.69 19.38
C GLU A 66 -41.88 12.84 18.80
N VAL A 67 -42.20 11.61 18.40
CA VAL A 67 -41.27 10.63 17.84
C VAL A 67 -41.91 9.84 16.70
N PRO A 68 -41.15 9.45 15.66
CA PRO A 68 -41.69 8.67 14.55
C PRO A 68 -41.95 7.23 15.00
N CYS A 69 -43.16 6.75 14.73
CA CYS A 69 -43.63 5.43 15.11
C CYS A 69 -44.23 4.66 13.93
N ILE A 70 -44.21 3.32 14.02
CA ILE A 70 -44.97 2.41 13.16
C ILE A 70 -45.98 1.68 14.06
N VAL A 71 -47.27 1.80 13.74
CA VAL A 71 -48.34 1.07 14.43
C VAL A 71 -48.55 -0.29 13.75
N ALA A 72 -48.18 -1.37 14.43
CA ALA A 72 -48.31 -2.75 13.96
C ALA A 72 -49.76 -3.26 14.09
N ALA A 73 -50.68 -2.65 13.34
CA ALA A 73 -52.11 -2.93 13.42
C ALA A 73 -52.53 -4.26 12.73
N ASP A 74 -51.61 -4.91 12.05
CA ASP A 74 -51.77 -6.17 11.32
C ASP A 74 -51.43 -7.42 12.13
N LEU A 75 -50.70 -7.29 13.24
CA LEU A 75 -50.25 -8.41 14.07
C LEU A 75 -51.30 -8.87 15.10
N THR A 76 -51.35 -10.18 15.38
CA THR A 76 -52.07 -10.75 16.54
C THR A 76 -51.27 -10.55 17.85
N PRO A 77 -51.89 -10.65 19.03
CA PRO A 77 -51.18 -10.53 20.31
C PRO A 77 -49.99 -11.50 20.45
N GLU A 78 -50.14 -12.72 19.95
CA GLU A 78 -49.09 -13.76 19.96
C GLU A 78 -47.95 -13.38 19.02
N GLN A 79 -48.26 -12.84 17.83
CA GLN A 79 -47.25 -12.34 16.90
C GLN A 79 -46.50 -11.13 17.46
N VAL A 80 -47.19 -10.21 18.16
CA VAL A 80 -46.57 -9.09 18.88
C VAL A 80 -45.60 -9.60 19.96
N GLN A 81 -46.00 -10.60 20.74
CA GLN A 81 -45.12 -11.21 21.75
C GLN A 81 -43.93 -11.93 21.13
N ALA A 82 -44.14 -12.70 20.05
CA ALA A 82 -43.08 -13.38 19.33
C ALA A 82 -42.08 -12.39 18.71
N PHE A 83 -42.58 -11.31 18.09
CA PHE A 83 -41.74 -10.29 17.46
C PHE A 83 -40.90 -9.51 18.49
N ARG A 84 -41.45 -9.18 19.68
CA ARG A 84 -40.68 -8.60 20.80
C ARG A 84 -39.46 -9.45 21.19
N ILE A 85 -39.58 -10.77 21.16
CA ILE A 85 -38.50 -11.70 21.49
C ILE A 85 -37.54 -11.84 20.30
N ALA A 86 -38.08 -12.02 19.09
CA ALA A 86 -37.31 -12.23 17.88
C ALA A 86 -36.39 -11.05 17.56
N ASP A 87 -36.90 -9.81 17.58
CA ASP A 87 -36.15 -8.58 17.26
C ASP A 87 -34.93 -8.40 18.17
N ASN A 88 -35.11 -8.59 19.49
CA ASN A 88 -34.01 -8.59 20.46
C ASN A 88 -33.02 -9.73 20.18
N LYS A 89 -33.51 -10.97 19.99
CA LYS A 89 -32.66 -12.14 19.79
C LYS A 89 -31.90 -12.10 18.46
N THR A 90 -32.44 -11.51 17.40
CA THR A 90 -31.72 -11.32 16.13
C THR A 90 -30.55 -10.35 16.26
N GLY A 91 -30.66 -9.35 17.13
CA GLY A 91 -29.53 -8.48 17.47
C GLY A 91 -28.43 -9.21 18.27
N GLU A 92 -28.79 -10.16 19.13
CA GLU A 92 -27.83 -11.01 19.86
C GLU A 92 -27.20 -12.14 19.03
N ILE A 93 -27.78 -12.49 17.88
CA ILE A 93 -27.26 -13.52 16.96
C ILE A 93 -26.34 -12.89 15.90
N ALA A 94 -26.44 -11.58 15.68
CA ALA A 94 -25.55 -10.86 14.78
C ALA A 94 -24.18 -10.66 15.43
N GLU A 95 -23.15 -11.18 14.79
CA GLU A 95 -21.75 -11.01 15.18
C GLU A 95 -21.10 -9.94 14.28
N TRP A 96 -20.17 -9.15 14.86
CA TRP A 96 -19.35 -8.24 14.08
C TRP A 96 -18.33 -9.02 13.25
N ASN A 97 -18.13 -8.60 12.00
CA ASN A 97 -16.97 -9.04 11.23
C ASN A 97 -15.77 -8.16 11.59
N TYR A 98 -14.92 -8.66 12.48
CA TYR A 98 -13.73 -7.95 12.96
C TYR A 98 -12.61 -7.80 11.91
N ASP A 99 -12.70 -8.43 10.73
CA ASP A 99 -11.80 -8.16 9.60
C ASP A 99 -12.23 -6.89 8.82
N LEU A 100 -13.53 -6.55 8.83
CA LEU A 100 -14.11 -5.46 8.05
C LEU A 100 -14.51 -4.24 8.89
N LEU A 101 -14.90 -4.45 10.15
CA LEU A 101 -15.31 -3.39 11.05
C LEU A 101 -14.18 -2.36 11.31
N PRO A 102 -12.91 -2.74 11.54
CA PRO A 102 -11.79 -1.79 11.59
C PRO A 102 -11.72 -0.85 10.38
N ILE A 103 -11.95 -1.37 9.17
CA ILE A 103 -11.83 -0.62 7.93
C ILE A 103 -12.89 0.49 7.87
N GLU A 104 -14.16 0.17 8.12
CA GLU A 104 -15.25 1.15 8.16
C GLU A 104 -15.04 2.20 9.28
N VAL A 105 -14.53 1.79 10.45
CA VAL A 105 -14.20 2.73 11.55
C VAL A 105 -13.03 3.66 11.16
N ARG A 106 -12.02 3.15 10.44
CA ARG A 106 -10.91 3.96 9.89
C ARG A 106 -11.35 4.92 8.80
N GLU A 107 -12.17 4.50 7.85
CA GLU A 107 -12.71 5.40 6.81
C GLU A 107 -13.50 6.57 7.43
N LEU A 108 -14.27 6.31 8.50
CA LEU A 108 -14.92 7.35 9.28
C LEU A 108 -13.91 8.26 10.02
N GLN A 109 -12.83 7.70 10.56
CA GLN A 109 -11.76 8.46 11.20
C GLN A 109 -11.05 9.40 10.21
N GLU A 110 -10.70 8.91 9.01
CA GLU A 110 -10.08 9.69 7.93
C GLU A 110 -11.01 10.80 7.43
N ALA A 111 -12.32 10.56 7.39
CA ALA A 111 -13.34 11.56 7.14
C ALA A 111 -13.51 12.61 8.27
N ASN A 112 -12.73 12.52 9.35
CA ASN A 112 -12.86 13.31 10.58
C ASN A 112 -14.25 13.21 11.23
N PHE A 113 -14.87 12.03 11.16
CA PHE A 113 -16.14 11.75 11.81
C PHE A 113 -15.96 11.43 13.30
N ASP A 114 -16.92 11.83 14.14
CA ASP A 114 -16.87 11.57 15.59
C ASP A 114 -17.20 10.11 15.89
N LEU A 115 -16.15 9.31 16.10
CA LEU A 115 -16.27 7.87 16.38
C LEU A 115 -16.96 7.56 17.71
N SER A 116 -17.05 8.51 18.66
CA SER A 116 -17.76 8.29 19.92
C SER A 116 -19.26 8.06 19.74
N LEU A 117 -19.79 8.41 18.56
CA LEU A 117 -21.18 8.21 18.16
C LEU A 117 -21.50 6.77 17.69
N LEU A 118 -20.48 5.92 17.50
CA LEU A 118 -20.65 4.54 17.02
C LEU A 118 -21.14 3.58 18.10
N GLY A 119 -21.00 3.95 19.38
CA GLY A 119 -21.49 3.16 20.52
C GLY A 119 -20.55 2.05 21.01
N PHE A 120 -19.34 1.96 20.44
CA PHE A 120 -18.22 1.22 21.02
C PHE A 120 -17.60 2.03 22.16
N ASP A 121 -17.04 1.35 23.16
CA ASP A 121 -16.22 2.02 24.17
C ASP A 121 -14.80 2.33 23.66
N THR A 122 -14.02 3.10 24.44
CA THR A 122 -12.68 3.53 24.04
C THR A 122 -11.69 2.37 23.92
N GLU A 123 -11.81 1.31 24.73
CA GLU A 123 -10.94 0.13 24.65
C GLU A 123 -11.35 -0.81 23.50
N GLU A 124 -12.64 -0.84 23.14
CA GLU A 124 -13.14 -1.49 21.92
C GLU A 124 -12.66 -0.78 20.66
N LEU A 125 -12.75 0.56 20.60
CA LEU A 125 -12.21 1.35 19.49
C LEU A 125 -10.69 1.22 19.38
N ASP A 126 -9.94 1.23 20.50
CA ASP A 126 -8.48 1.02 20.50
C ASP A 126 -8.13 -0.38 19.94
N ARG A 127 -8.83 -1.44 20.38
CA ARG A 127 -8.64 -2.80 19.86
C ARG A 127 -9.04 -2.95 18.38
N LEU A 128 -10.09 -2.27 17.93
CA LEU A 128 -10.51 -2.24 16.53
C LEU A 128 -9.52 -1.48 15.65
N LEU A 129 -8.89 -0.42 16.17
CA LEU A 129 -8.03 0.47 15.40
C LEU A 129 -6.54 0.14 15.47
N ASN A 130 -6.07 -0.55 16.52
CA ASN A 130 -4.64 -0.78 16.79
C ASN A 130 -4.30 -2.23 17.19
N GLY A 131 -5.28 -3.15 17.20
CA GLY A 131 -5.09 -4.56 17.55
C GLY A 131 -5.13 -4.87 19.06
N GLY A 132 -5.66 -6.05 19.41
CA GLY A 132 -5.80 -6.51 20.80
C GLY A 132 -4.85 -7.65 21.16
N ALA A 133 -4.19 -7.55 22.32
CA ALA A 133 -3.07 -8.40 22.75
C ALA A 133 -3.39 -9.87 23.14
N ASN A 134 -4.31 -10.56 22.46
CA ASN A 134 -4.54 -12.00 22.71
C ASN A 134 -5.22 -12.83 21.60
N ASP A 135 -5.45 -12.30 20.39
CA ASP A 135 -5.93 -13.12 19.26
C ASP A 135 -4.85 -13.33 18.18
N THR A 136 -4.94 -14.47 17.50
CA THR A 136 -3.85 -15.05 16.72
C THR A 136 -3.45 -14.24 15.49
N VAL A 137 -2.15 -13.96 15.39
CA VAL A 137 -1.38 -13.44 14.23
C VAL A 137 -2.13 -13.52 12.89
N ALA A 138 -2.68 -12.38 12.50
CA ALA A 138 -2.83 -12.01 11.10
C ALA A 138 -1.74 -10.98 10.80
N ASP A 139 -0.73 -11.36 10.02
CA ASP A 139 0.34 -10.44 9.61
C ASP A 139 -0.24 -9.30 8.77
N GLY A 140 -0.30 -8.11 9.35
CA GLY A 140 -0.91 -6.97 8.70
C GLY A 140 -1.27 -5.85 9.65
N GLU A 141 -0.30 -5.38 10.45
CA GLU A 141 -0.10 -3.96 10.82
C GLU A 141 1.37 -3.75 11.17
N THR A 142 2.14 -3.10 10.30
CA THR A 142 3.47 -2.61 10.67
C THR A 142 3.36 -1.25 11.35
N ASP A 143 4.07 -1.17 12.46
CA ASP A 143 4.15 -0.04 13.37
C ASP A 143 4.37 1.35 12.71
N ALA A 144 3.87 2.41 13.34
CA ALA A 144 3.89 3.77 12.78
C ALA A 144 5.31 4.37 12.63
N ASP A 145 6.30 3.77 13.30
CA ASP A 145 7.74 3.99 13.11
C ASP A 145 8.49 2.71 12.72
N ALA A 146 7.85 1.79 11.98
CA ALA A 146 8.43 0.51 11.58
C ALA A 146 9.84 0.65 11.00
N VAL A 147 10.79 0.07 11.73
CA VAL A 147 12.22 0.06 11.43
C VAL A 147 12.51 -1.03 10.38
N PRO A 148 13.53 -0.88 9.52
CA PRO A 148 13.99 -1.98 8.67
C PRO A 148 14.18 -3.27 9.48
N GLU A 149 13.91 -4.44 8.88
CA GLU A 149 13.94 -5.74 9.57
C GLU A 149 15.19 -5.88 10.45
N VAL A 150 14.95 -5.84 11.76
CA VAL A 150 15.99 -5.87 12.77
C VAL A 150 16.54 -7.30 12.86
N PRO A 151 17.85 -7.53 12.64
CA PRO A 151 18.38 -8.89 12.56
C PRO A 151 18.18 -9.67 13.88
N GLU A 152 17.92 -10.98 13.78
CA GLU A 152 17.75 -11.86 14.96
C GLU A 152 19.00 -11.87 15.85
N GLU A 153 20.19 -11.93 15.24
CA GLU A 153 21.49 -11.80 15.89
C GLU A 153 22.25 -10.58 15.37
N ALA A 154 22.76 -9.74 16.27
CA ALA A 154 23.61 -8.61 15.88
C ALA A 154 25.03 -9.08 15.54
N VAL A 155 25.62 -8.48 14.51
CA VAL A 155 27.03 -8.54 14.16
C VAL A 155 27.81 -7.46 14.91
N SER A 156 27.25 -6.25 14.99
CA SER A 156 27.85 -5.15 15.77
C SER A 156 27.95 -5.48 17.26
N ARG A 157 28.89 -4.84 17.97
CA ARG A 157 29.16 -5.08 19.39
C ARG A 157 29.35 -3.78 20.17
N ARG A 158 28.87 -3.79 21.41
CA ARG A 158 29.04 -2.68 22.36
C ARG A 158 30.50 -2.29 22.54
N GLY A 159 30.79 -0.99 22.37
CA GLY A 159 32.11 -0.39 22.48
C GLY A 159 32.92 -0.35 21.17
N GLU A 160 32.44 -0.96 20.09
CA GLU A 160 33.08 -0.88 18.77
C GLU A 160 32.67 0.40 18.01
N VAL A 161 33.60 0.92 17.21
CA VAL A 161 33.40 2.01 16.25
C VAL A 161 33.51 1.45 14.84
N TYR A 162 32.57 1.78 13.97
CA TYR A 162 32.54 1.40 12.56
C TYR A 162 32.80 2.63 11.68
N ARG A 163 33.62 2.46 10.65
CA ARG A 163 33.89 3.52 9.67
C ARG A 163 32.95 3.38 8.47
N LEU A 164 32.21 4.44 8.17
CA LEU A 164 31.19 4.51 7.12
C LEU A 164 31.61 5.61 6.13
N GLY A 165 32.61 5.32 5.29
CA GLY A 165 33.27 6.33 4.47
C GLY A 165 34.00 7.35 5.35
N ASP A 166 33.65 8.63 5.20
CA ASP A 166 34.13 9.71 6.07
C ASP A 166 33.42 9.76 7.43
N HIS A 167 32.28 9.05 7.57
CA HIS A 167 31.47 9.02 8.79
C HIS A 167 31.96 7.96 9.78
N LEU A 168 31.56 8.11 11.04
CA LEU A 168 31.74 7.09 12.09
C LEU A 168 30.41 6.79 12.75
N LEU A 169 30.18 5.51 13.06
CA LEU A 169 29.11 5.02 13.92
C LEU A 169 29.72 4.29 15.11
N MET A 170 29.36 4.65 16.34
CA MET A 170 29.73 3.88 17.53
C MET A 170 28.51 3.14 18.10
N CYS A 171 28.68 1.86 18.43
CA CYS A 171 27.74 1.14 19.29
C CYS A 171 28.06 1.51 20.75
N GLY A 172 27.52 2.63 21.26
CA GLY A 172 27.99 3.31 22.46
C GLY A 172 26.89 3.98 23.30
N ASP A 173 27.23 4.42 24.51
CA ASP A 173 26.31 5.15 25.39
C ASP A 173 26.49 6.66 25.27
N ALA A 174 25.43 7.36 24.87
CA ALA A 174 25.47 8.82 24.89
C ALA A 174 25.68 9.37 26.31
N THR A 175 25.29 8.64 27.35
CA THR A 175 25.51 9.02 28.75
C THR A 175 26.90 8.69 29.29
N ASP A 176 27.70 7.88 28.60
CA ASP A 176 29.11 7.65 28.96
C ASP A 176 30.04 8.65 28.25
N ALA A 177 30.75 9.44 29.06
CA ALA A 177 31.74 10.38 28.57
C ALA A 177 32.92 9.71 27.86
N ALA A 178 33.23 8.46 28.17
CA ALA A 178 34.28 7.69 27.51
C ALA A 178 33.87 7.30 26.07
N ASP A 179 32.66 6.83 25.86
CA ASP A 179 32.14 6.47 24.53
C ASP A 179 32.05 7.71 23.63
N VAL A 180 31.51 8.82 24.14
CA VAL A 180 31.46 10.09 23.40
C VAL A 180 32.86 10.64 23.10
N ALA A 181 33.85 10.38 23.97
CA ALA A 181 35.25 10.72 23.70
C ALA A 181 35.90 9.81 22.64
N VAL A 182 35.56 8.53 22.60
CA VAL A 182 36.03 7.56 21.59
C VAL A 182 35.46 7.89 20.20
N LEU A 183 34.14 8.13 20.08
CA LEU A 183 33.51 8.47 18.80
C LEU A 183 34.06 9.76 18.19
N MET A 184 34.35 10.78 19.01
CA MET A 184 34.76 12.11 18.54
C MET A 184 36.29 12.30 18.47
N GLY A 185 37.09 11.47 19.14
CA GLY A 185 38.53 11.68 19.27
C GLY A 185 38.87 13.09 19.75
N GLU A 186 39.79 13.78 19.07
CA GLU A 186 40.12 15.20 19.33
C GLU A 186 39.22 16.19 18.55
N GLU A 187 38.31 15.70 17.71
CA GLU A 187 37.44 16.55 16.88
C GLU A 187 36.33 17.22 17.71
N GLN A 188 35.75 18.28 17.13
CA GLN A 188 34.55 18.93 17.65
C GLN A 188 33.50 19.08 16.55
N ALA A 189 32.24 18.85 16.89
CA ALA A 189 31.12 18.95 15.97
C ALA A 189 30.61 20.40 15.81
N ASP A 190 30.19 20.73 14.60
CA ASP A 190 29.63 22.01 14.18
C ASP A 190 28.10 22.08 14.40
N LEU A 191 27.45 20.92 14.38
CA LEU A 191 26.00 20.77 14.52
C LEU A 191 25.66 19.53 15.34
N LEU A 192 24.77 19.68 16.33
CA LEU A 192 24.05 18.55 16.94
C LEU A 192 22.67 18.42 16.27
N LEU A 193 22.35 17.25 15.75
CA LEU A 193 21.01 16.89 15.32
C LEU A 193 20.71 15.51 15.91
N THR A 194 19.76 15.42 16.84
CA THR A 194 19.50 14.15 17.53
C THR A 194 18.05 13.97 17.96
N ASP A 195 17.63 12.71 18.06
CA ASP A 195 16.26 12.24 18.33
C ASP A 195 16.28 11.26 19.53
N PRO A 196 16.44 11.75 20.79
CA PRO A 196 16.54 10.90 21.97
C PRO A 196 15.23 10.16 22.28
N PRO A 197 15.23 9.08 23.08
CA PRO A 197 14.00 8.45 23.59
C PRO A 197 13.05 9.48 24.23
N TYR A 198 11.73 9.32 24.00
CA TYR A 198 10.70 10.28 24.39
C TYR A 198 10.07 9.98 25.75
N ASN A 199 10.44 8.88 26.39
CA ASN A 199 9.93 8.41 27.68
C ASN A 199 8.41 8.14 27.68
N VAL A 200 7.86 7.73 26.53
CA VAL A 200 6.42 7.53 26.31
C VAL A 200 5.97 6.07 26.46
N ALA A 201 6.89 5.19 26.87
CA ALA A 201 6.73 3.73 26.93
C ALA A 201 6.31 3.14 25.58
N TYR A 202 7.04 3.51 24.52
CA TYR A 202 6.77 3.05 23.17
C TYR A 202 6.84 1.53 23.03
N GLU A 203 5.75 0.95 22.52
CA GLU A 203 5.61 -0.46 22.15
C GLU A 203 5.00 -0.51 20.74
N GLY A 204 5.80 -0.91 19.76
CA GLY A 204 5.34 -1.07 18.37
C GLY A 204 4.53 -2.35 18.19
N SER A 205 3.76 -2.43 17.09
CA SER A 205 2.86 -3.57 16.80
C SER A 205 3.53 -4.96 16.82
N ASN A 206 4.85 -5.01 16.59
CA ASN A 206 5.66 -6.23 16.63
C ASN A 206 6.23 -6.56 18.04
N GLY A 207 5.80 -5.85 19.11
CA GLY A 207 6.37 -5.97 20.46
C GLY A 207 7.76 -5.34 20.62
N LEU A 208 8.20 -4.53 19.65
CA LEU A 208 9.45 -3.78 19.72
C LEU A 208 9.29 -2.63 20.71
N THR A 209 10.19 -2.55 21.69
CA THR A 209 10.22 -1.48 22.69
C THR A 209 11.51 -0.66 22.55
N ILE A 210 11.42 0.65 22.77
CA ILE A 210 12.59 1.53 22.73
C ILE A 210 13.32 1.45 24.07
N GLN A 211 14.63 1.15 24.03
CA GLN A 211 15.45 1.12 25.25
C GLN A 211 15.46 2.51 25.91
N ASN A 212 15.36 2.53 27.25
CA ASN A 212 15.29 3.74 28.07
C ASN A 212 14.05 4.63 27.89
N ASP A 213 13.00 4.16 27.21
CA ASP A 213 11.77 4.93 26.95
C ASP A 213 10.68 4.83 28.04
N ASN A 214 10.99 4.28 29.22
CA ASN A 214 10.05 4.24 30.36
C ASN A 214 10.79 4.36 31.69
N MET A 215 10.96 5.61 32.14
CA MET A 215 11.68 6.02 33.33
C MET A 215 10.91 7.05 34.14
N GLU A 216 11.14 7.04 35.45
CA GLU A 216 10.73 8.12 36.36
C GLU A 216 11.42 9.45 36.00
N ASP A 217 10.70 10.58 36.03
CA ASP A 217 11.17 11.94 35.68
C ASP A 217 12.59 12.25 36.18
N SER A 218 12.88 11.92 37.45
CA SER A 218 14.17 12.23 38.09
C SER A 218 15.34 11.49 37.44
N LYS A 219 15.10 10.27 36.93
CA LYS A 219 16.06 9.42 36.24
C LYS A 219 16.15 9.79 34.77
N PHE A 220 15.01 9.99 34.10
CA PHE A 220 14.97 10.40 32.70
C PHE A 220 15.65 11.76 32.50
N ARG A 221 15.39 12.72 33.39
CA ARG A 221 16.10 14.01 33.43
C ARG A 221 17.60 13.86 33.68
N LYS A 222 18.03 12.89 34.50
CA LYS A 222 19.46 12.61 34.70
C LYS A 222 20.08 12.03 33.41
N PHE A 223 19.43 11.05 32.78
CA PHE A 223 19.84 10.47 31.50
C PHE A 223 20.03 11.55 30.42
N LEU A 224 19.01 12.39 30.18
CA LEU A 224 19.10 13.51 29.24
C LEU A 224 20.19 14.52 29.62
N LYS A 225 20.35 14.84 30.91
CA LYS A 225 21.40 15.75 31.37
C LYS A 225 22.79 15.19 31.07
N ASP A 226 23.05 13.93 31.41
CA ASP A 226 24.37 13.33 31.25
C ASP A 226 24.73 13.21 29.75
N SER A 227 23.78 12.77 28.91
CA SER A 227 23.90 12.77 27.45
C SER A 227 24.20 14.15 26.87
N PHE A 228 23.39 15.17 27.23
CA PHE A 228 23.57 16.53 26.73
C PHE A 228 24.86 17.19 27.25
N GLU A 229 25.34 16.83 28.44
CA GLU A 229 26.61 17.33 28.99
C GLU A 229 27.80 16.76 28.21
N ASN A 230 27.80 15.47 27.92
CA ASN A 230 28.84 14.80 27.13
C ASN A 230 28.96 15.39 25.73
N VAL A 231 27.85 15.46 24.97
CA VAL A 231 27.89 15.99 23.60
C VAL A 231 28.18 17.48 23.55
N LYS A 232 27.69 18.28 24.52
CA LYS A 232 28.05 19.71 24.63
C LYS A 232 29.56 19.91 24.74
N ASN A 233 30.27 19.02 25.44
CA ASN A 233 31.72 19.13 25.60
C ASN A 233 32.48 18.88 24.28
N LYS A 234 31.86 18.20 23.30
CA LYS A 234 32.39 17.98 21.94
C LYS A 234 31.82 18.92 20.87
N LEU A 235 30.89 19.82 21.18
CA LEU A 235 30.43 20.86 20.24
C LEU A 235 31.39 22.06 20.18
N LYS A 236 31.57 22.68 19.00
CA LYS A 236 32.31 23.95 18.87
C LYS A 236 31.55 25.12 19.54
N PRO A 237 32.23 26.18 20.01
CA PRO A 237 31.53 27.39 20.47
C PRO A 237 30.76 28.03 19.31
N GLY A 238 29.47 28.32 19.49
CA GLY A 238 28.58 28.80 18.43
C GLY A 238 27.88 27.70 17.61
N ALA A 239 28.24 26.42 17.81
CA ALA A 239 27.61 25.28 17.16
C ALA A 239 26.12 25.20 17.46
N THR A 240 25.32 24.93 16.43
CA THR A 240 23.86 24.87 16.51
C THR A 240 23.40 23.49 17.01
N PHE A 241 22.21 23.42 17.62
CA PHE A 241 21.59 22.15 17.99
C PHE A 241 20.10 22.09 17.64
N TYR A 242 19.67 20.90 17.21
CA TYR A 242 18.29 20.45 17.05
C TYR A 242 18.08 19.19 17.89
N ILE A 243 17.11 19.22 18.80
CA ILE A 243 16.76 18.08 19.67
C ILE A 243 15.26 17.82 19.53
N PHE A 244 14.89 16.70 18.94
CA PHE A 244 13.50 16.25 18.83
C PHE A 244 13.04 15.70 20.20
N HIS A 245 11.74 15.79 20.50
CA HIS A 245 11.16 15.32 21.77
C HIS A 245 9.64 15.17 21.71
N ALA A 246 9.05 14.45 22.66
CA ALA A 246 7.62 14.55 22.97
C ALA A 246 7.32 15.81 23.80
N ASP A 247 6.22 16.51 23.49
CA ASP A 247 5.80 17.73 24.21
C ASP A 247 5.44 17.45 25.68
N SER A 248 4.91 16.26 25.97
CA SER A 248 4.67 15.77 27.34
C SER A 248 5.91 15.81 28.22
N GLU A 249 7.08 15.52 27.63
CA GLU A 249 8.39 15.56 28.29
C GLU A 249 9.14 16.88 28.09
N GLY A 250 8.48 17.90 27.52
CA GLY A 250 9.08 19.21 27.23
C GLY A 250 9.75 19.89 28.43
N TYR A 251 9.27 19.63 29.66
CA TYR A 251 9.93 20.07 30.88
C TYR A 251 11.29 19.36 31.10
N ASN A 252 11.32 18.04 30.90
CA ASN A 252 12.51 17.21 31.11
C ASN A 252 13.60 17.51 30.09
N PHE A 253 13.25 17.65 28.80
CA PHE A 253 14.18 18.07 27.74
C PHE A 253 14.70 19.50 27.92
N ARG A 254 13.82 20.52 28.00
CA ARG A 254 14.25 21.94 28.08
C ARG A 254 15.13 22.22 29.27
N GLY A 255 14.81 21.61 30.41
CA GLY A 255 15.57 21.81 31.61
C GLY A 255 16.86 20.98 31.65
N ALA A 256 16.97 19.85 30.94
CA ALA A 256 18.27 19.19 30.73
C ALA A 256 19.16 20.13 29.91
N CYS A 257 18.59 20.70 28.85
CA CYS A 257 18.97 21.93 28.15
C CYS A 257 19.68 22.96 29.06
N HIS A 258 18.87 23.51 29.98
CA HIS A 258 19.28 24.52 30.95
C HIS A 258 20.36 24.05 31.93
N ASN A 259 20.21 22.86 32.51
CA ASN A 259 21.13 22.31 33.52
C ASN A 259 22.56 22.17 32.98
N VAL A 260 22.73 21.81 31.69
CA VAL A 260 24.04 21.70 31.06
C VAL A 260 24.50 23.03 30.42
N GLY A 261 23.66 24.06 30.38
CA GLY A 261 23.98 25.34 29.74
C GLY A 261 24.01 25.29 28.21
N LEU A 262 23.14 24.48 27.59
CA LEU A 262 22.77 24.58 26.18
C LEU A 262 21.52 25.48 26.08
N GLN A 263 21.70 26.73 25.64
CA GLN A 263 20.62 27.71 25.65
C GLN A 263 19.64 27.48 24.50
N VAL A 264 18.49 26.86 24.81
CA VAL A 264 17.34 26.76 23.90
C VAL A 264 16.84 28.17 23.58
N ARG A 265 16.71 28.48 22.29
CA ARG A 265 16.31 29.79 21.77
C ARG A 265 14.87 29.79 21.27
N GLN A 266 14.47 28.72 20.59
CA GLN A 266 13.13 28.56 20.02
C GLN A 266 12.67 27.10 20.18
N CYS A 267 11.37 26.89 20.02
CA CYS A 267 10.80 25.60 19.72
C CYS A 267 10.32 25.64 18.27
N LEU A 268 10.83 24.75 17.44
CA LEU A 268 10.27 24.49 16.13
C LEU A 268 9.18 23.42 16.28
N ILE A 269 8.24 23.38 15.36
CA ILE A 269 7.15 22.41 15.30
C ILE A 269 7.22 21.75 13.92
N TRP A 270 7.59 20.49 13.86
CA TRP A 270 7.39 19.68 12.68
C TRP A 270 5.93 19.24 12.64
N LYS A 271 5.16 19.78 11.69
CA LYS A 271 3.77 19.36 11.44
C LYS A 271 3.78 18.15 10.50
N LYS A 272 3.19 17.04 10.96
CA LYS A 272 3.00 15.81 10.19
C LYS A 272 1.76 15.94 9.28
N ASN A 273 1.69 15.06 8.29
CA ASN A 273 0.57 14.90 7.35
C ASN A 273 -0.58 14.03 7.91
N SER A 274 -0.35 13.27 8.98
CA SER A 274 -1.38 12.51 9.70
C SER A 274 -1.28 12.72 11.21
N LEU A 275 -2.41 12.54 11.91
CA LEU A 275 -2.46 12.52 13.37
C LEU A 275 -2.10 11.14 13.91
N VAL A 276 -1.45 11.11 15.07
CA VAL A 276 -1.21 9.92 15.87
C VAL A 276 -2.32 9.84 16.92
N LEU A 277 -3.15 8.79 16.84
CA LEU A 277 -4.13 8.49 17.88
C LEU A 277 -3.41 8.23 19.20
N GLY A 278 -4.04 8.64 20.30
CA GLY A 278 -3.53 8.40 21.63
C GLY A 278 -4.65 8.53 22.66
N ARG A 279 -4.42 8.01 23.86
CA ARG A 279 -5.40 7.91 24.96
C ARG A 279 -5.82 9.25 25.58
N GLN A 280 -5.53 10.38 24.92
CA GLN A 280 -5.81 11.74 25.38
C GLN A 280 -6.90 12.40 24.50
N PRO A 281 -7.67 13.38 25.00
CA PRO A 281 -8.73 14.06 24.24
C PRO A 281 -8.27 14.85 23.01
N TYR A 282 -6.96 15.06 22.85
CA TYR A 282 -6.35 15.70 21.69
C TYR A 282 -5.25 14.78 21.14
N HIS A 283 -5.21 14.61 19.81
CA HIS A 283 -4.29 13.72 19.12
C HIS A 283 -3.09 14.49 18.54
N TRP A 284 -1.92 13.84 18.48
CA TRP A 284 -0.67 14.49 18.09
C TRP A 284 -0.49 14.51 16.58
N ILE A 285 -0.57 15.68 15.95
CA ILE A 285 -0.25 15.89 14.52
C ILE A 285 1.14 16.53 14.31
N HIS A 286 1.97 16.61 15.35
CA HIS A 286 3.25 17.29 15.28
C HIS A 286 4.29 16.72 16.24
N GLU A 287 5.56 17.01 15.95
CA GLU A 287 6.70 16.80 16.86
C GLU A 287 7.37 18.15 17.15
N PRO A 288 7.58 18.53 18.42
CA PRO A 288 8.36 19.71 18.77
C PRO A 288 9.87 19.43 18.71
N VAL A 289 10.63 20.41 18.22
CA VAL A 289 12.09 20.35 18.11
C VAL A 289 12.71 21.55 18.83
N LEU A 290 13.56 21.30 19.82
CA LEU A 290 14.29 22.36 20.52
C LEU A 290 15.42 22.86 19.63
N PHE A 291 15.44 24.18 19.38
CA PHE A 291 16.47 24.84 18.58
C PHE A 291 17.27 25.83 19.43
N GLY A 292 18.59 25.80 19.29
CA GLY A 292 19.50 26.75 19.93
C GLY A 292 20.94 26.59 19.45
N TRP A 293 21.88 27.17 20.18
CA TRP A 293 23.31 27.03 19.91
C TRP A 293 24.13 27.09 21.20
N LYS A 294 25.34 26.50 21.17
CA LYS A 294 26.29 26.54 22.28
C LYS A 294 26.88 27.95 22.43
N ASP A 295 26.87 28.49 23.65
CA ASP A 295 27.47 29.79 23.93
C ASP A 295 29.00 29.78 23.74
N GLY A 296 29.59 30.97 23.56
CA GLY A 296 31.04 31.17 23.43
C GLY A 296 31.54 31.40 22.00
N GLY A 297 30.67 31.38 21.00
CA GLY A 297 30.98 31.72 19.61
C GLY A 297 29.79 32.37 18.88
N PRO A 298 29.99 32.89 17.66
CA PRO A 298 28.89 33.35 16.81
C PRO A 298 28.04 32.17 16.35
N HIS A 299 26.72 32.36 16.28
CA HIS A 299 25.78 31.34 15.81
C HIS A 299 26.02 30.98 14.34
N ALA A 300 26.20 29.70 14.05
CA ALA A 300 26.37 29.15 12.71
C ALA A 300 25.03 29.11 11.93
N TRP A 301 24.91 29.96 10.91
CA TRP A 301 23.73 30.04 10.04
C TRP A 301 24.10 30.42 8.61
N TYR A 302 23.67 29.63 7.63
CA TYR A 302 24.21 29.66 6.26
C TYR A 302 23.17 29.85 5.14
N THR A 303 21.89 29.98 5.48
CA THR A 303 20.80 30.27 4.54
C THR A 303 20.24 31.68 4.77
N ASP A 304 19.12 32.02 4.11
CA ASP A 304 18.45 33.31 4.32
C ASP A 304 17.77 33.42 5.71
N ARG A 305 16.78 34.31 5.88
CA ARG A 305 16.05 34.48 7.16
C ARG A 305 14.54 34.47 6.98
N SER A 306 14.04 33.68 6.02
CA SER A 306 12.61 33.48 5.73
C SER A 306 11.99 32.28 6.46
N GLN A 307 12.82 31.49 7.16
CA GLN A 307 12.44 30.23 7.80
C GLN A 307 11.46 30.47 8.97
N THR A 308 10.41 29.66 9.02
CA THR A 308 9.36 29.72 10.04
C THR A 308 9.58 28.71 11.17
N THR A 309 9.02 28.97 12.35
CA THR A 309 9.06 28.02 13.48
C THR A 309 8.15 26.81 13.29
N VAL A 310 7.21 26.85 12.34
CA VAL A 310 6.47 25.66 11.89
C VAL A 310 7.11 25.17 10.60
N MET A 311 7.38 23.87 10.53
CA MET A 311 7.98 23.18 9.40
C MET A 311 6.97 22.18 8.85
N GLU A 312 6.51 22.41 7.63
CA GLU A 312 5.59 21.53 6.90
C GLU A 312 6.40 20.67 5.94
N PHE A 313 7.04 19.63 6.48
CA PHE A 313 7.52 18.51 5.70
C PHE A 313 6.55 17.37 5.97
N ASP A 314 5.93 16.79 4.96
CA ASP A 314 5.15 15.57 5.18
C ASP A 314 6.04 14.52 5.84
N LYS A 315 5.54 13.69 6.78
CA LYS A 315 6.21 12.42 7.08
C LYS A 315 6.04 11.64 5.79
N PRO A 316 7.09 11.53 4.96
CA PRO A 316 6.97 10.76 3.77
C PRO A 316 6.82 9.35 4.32
N LYS A 317 5.90 8.61 3.73
CA LYS A 317 5.95 7.18 3.90
C LYS A 317 7.40 6.74 3.56
N CYS A 318 8.13 7.42 2.64
CA CYS A 318 9.42 6.98 2.05
C CYS A 318 10.53 8.00 1.51
N ASN A 319 11.72 8.10 2.18
CA ASN A 319 13.18 8.43 1.84
C ASN A 319 13.71 9.02 0.47
N ASP A 320 14.98 9.49 0.48
CA ASP A 320 15.54 10.64 -0.29
C ASP A 320 16.35 10.46 -1.58
N VAL A 321 16.45 9.27 -2.16
CA VAL A 321 16.60 9.20 -3.62
C VAL A 321 15.30 8.61 -4.09
N HIS A 322 14.33 9.43 -4.47
CA HIS A 322 13.00 8.92 -4.77
C HIS A 322 13.08 7.96 -5.96
N PRO A 323 12.82 6.65 -5.76
CA PRO A 323 12.92 5.67 -6.83
C PRO A 323 11.76 5.92 -7.79
N CYS A 324 12.02 6.45 -8.98
CA CYS A 324 10.97 6.87 -9.90
C CYS A 324 11.02 6.16 -11.25
N LEU A 325 9.86 6.09 -11.90
CA LEU A 325 9.65 5.55 -13.24
C LEU A 325 9.25 6.68 -14.19
N VAL A 326 9.67 6.60 -15.44
CA VAL A 326 9.22 7.54 -16.49
C VAL A 326 7.70 7.38 -16.70
N PRO A 327 6.92 8.48 -16.88
CA PRO A 327 5.46 8.47 -17.01
C PRO A 327 4.85 7.46 -17.99
N GLN A 328 5.61 7.02 -19.00
CA GLN A 328 5.15 6.04 -20.01
C GLN A 328 5.31 4.57 -19.59
N ASN A 329 5.95 4.28 -18.45
CA ASN A 329 6.06 2.92 -17.93
C ASN A 329 4.66 2.41 -17.57
N MET A 330 4.40 1.14 -17.86
CA MET A 330 3.07 0.55 -17.74
C MET A 330 2.92 -0.13 -16.38
N VAL A 331 1.95 0.30 -15.56
CA VAL A 331 1.61 -0.31 -14.28
C VAL A 331 0.38 -1.19 -14.43
N MET A 332 0.36 -2.33 -13.73
CA MET A 332 -0.74 -3.26 -13.73
C MET A 332 -1.86 -2.78 -12.81
N THR A 333 -2.94 -2.29 -13.39
CA THR A 333 -4.18 -1.93 -12.68
C THR A 333 -5.24 -3.02 -12.83
N ILE A 334 -6.32 -2.92 -12.05
CA ILE A 334 -7.53 -3.74 -12.24
C ILE A 334 -8.18 -3.56 -13.63
N HIS A 335 -7.90 -2.44 -14.30
CA HIS A 335 -8.36 -2.11 -15.66
C HIS A 335 -7.38 -2.54 -16.77
N GLY A 336 -6.24 -3.17 -16.41
CA GLY A 336 -5.18 -3.55 -17.34
C GLY A 336 -3.91 -2.72 -17.18
N TYR A 337 -3.02 -2.76 -18.16
CA TYR A 337 -1.85 -1.88 -18.17
C TYR A 337 -2.25 -0.41 -18.46
N VAL A 338 -1.88 0.48 -17.55
CA VAL A 338 -2.07 1.94 -17.62
C VAL A 338 -0.70 2.62 -17.43
N PRO A 339 -0.37 3.70 -18.15
CA PRO A 339 0.87 4.44 -17.91
C PRO A 339 0.90 5.02 -16.48
N ILE A 340 2.03 4.89 -15.78
CA ILE A 340 2.17 5.39 -14.40
C ILE A 340 1.86 6.89 -14.28
N GLY A 341 2.17 7.68 -15.31
CA GLY A 341 1.86 9.10 -15.36
C GLY A 341 0.39 9.45 -15.55
N GLU A 342 -0.48 8.47 -15.86
CA GLU A 342 -1.93 8.65 -15.96
C GLU A 342 -2.68 8.24 -14.67
N LEU A 343 -2.01 7.57 -13.73
CA LEU A 343 -2.59 7.12 -12.47
C LEU A 343 -2.89 8.27 -11.50
N GLN A 344 -3.89 8.05 -10.66
CA GLN A 344 -4.41 8.98 -9.66
C GLN A 344 -4.60 8.28 -8.31
N GLU A 345 -4.74 9.07 -7.25
CA GLU A 345 -5.13 8.56 -5.94
C GLU A 345 -6.49 7.86 -6.02
N GLY A 346 -6.62 6.72 -5.35
CA GLY A 346 -7.80 5.85 -5.42
C GLY A 346 -7.81 4.84 -6.58
N ASP A 347 -6.88 4.92 -7.55
CA ASP A 347 -6.67 3.84 -8.53
C ASP A 347 -6.16 2.56 -7.85
N SER A 348 -6.45 1.39 -8.44
CA SER A 348 -6.08 0.09 -7.86
C SER A 348 -5.04 -0.66 -8.70
N VAL A 349 -3.87 -0.93 -8.10
CA VAL A 349 -2.69 -1.58 -8.73
C VAL A 349 -2.37 -2.94 -8.10
N LEU A 350 -1.79 -3.87 -8.86
CA LEU A 350 -1.41 -5.20 -8.33
C LEU A 350 -0.15 -5.10 -7.47
N SER A 351 -0.21 -5.62 -6.24
CA SER A 351 0.91 -5.67 -5.29
C SER A 351 1.56 -7.05 -5.19
N HIS A 352 2.63 -7.19 -4.40
CA HIS A 352 3.44 -8.40 -4.26
C HIS A 352 2.66 -9.60 -3.69
N ASP A 353 1.65 -9.34 -2.85
CA ASP A 353 0.74 -10.33 -2.28
C ASP A 353 -0.17 -10.99 -3.32
N GLY A 354 -0.25 -10.42 -4.53
CA GLY A 354 -1.14 -10.87 -5.60
C GLY A 354 -2.55 -10.30 -5.52
N ARG A 355 -2.80 -9.21 -4.78
CA ARG A 355 -4.08 -8.48 -4.69
C ARG A 355 -3.97 -7.06 -5.23
N PHE A 356 -5.13 -6.41 -5.41
CA PHE A 356 -5.21 -5.04 -5.90
C PHE A 356 -5.36 -4.06 -4.75
N HIS A 357 -4.40 -3.15 -4.63
CA HIS A 357 -4.21 -2.17 -3.54
C HIS A 357 -4.36 -0.74 -4.07
N LYS A 358 -4.76 0.23 -3.24
CA LYS A 358 -4.98 1.64 -3.63
C LYS A 358 -3.68 2.43 -3.72
N VAL A 359 -3.59 3.24 -4.78
CA VAL A 359 -2.68 4.37 -4.83
C VAL A 359 -3.15 5.42 -3.82
N THR A 360 -2.34 5.67 -2.78
CA THR A 360 -2.60 6.68 -1.74
C THR A 360 -1.91 8.02 -2.01
N PHE A 361 -0.90 8.04 -2.89
CA PHE A 361 -0.24 9.26 -3.36
C PHE A 361 0.46 9.04 -4.70
N VAL A 362 0.53 10.08 -5.54
CA VAL A 362 1.28 10.07 -6.81
C VAL A 362 2.29 11.21 -6.80
N SER A 363 3.58 10.89 -6.66
CA SER A 363 4.65 11.89 -6.69
C SER A 363 5.16 12.13 -8.12
N ARG A 364 5.57 13.36 -8.42
CA ARG A 364 6.11 13.77 -9.73
C ARG A 364 7.28 14.71 -9.54
N HIS A 365 8.39 14.40 -10.21
CA HIS A 365 9.63 15.16 -10.11
C HIS A 365 10.26 15.33 -11.49
N HIS A 366 11.07 16.37 -11.66
CA HIS A 366 11.89 16.53 -12.85
C HIS A 366 13.23 15.83 -12.66
N TYR A 367 13.67 15.06 -13.65
CA TYR A 367 14.92 14.29 -13.64
C TYR A 367 15.66 14.50 -14.95
N ASN A 368 16.95 14.84 -14.86
CA ASN A 368 17.80 15.27 -15.97
C ASN A 368 19.12 14.48 -16.10
N GLU A 369 19.15 13.26 -15.55
CA GLU A 369 20.32 12.39 -15.52
C GLU A 369 20.14 11.12 -16.40
N ASN A 370 20.88 10.06 -16.08
CA ASN A 370 20.77 8.77 -16.74
C ASN A 370 19.56 7.97 -16.22
N ILE A 371 18.73 7.47 -17.15
CA ILE A 371 17.63 6.54 -16.88
C ILE A 371 18.02 5.13 -17.37
N ILE A 372 17.64 4.11 -16.61
CA ILE A 372 17.95 2.71 -16.91
C ILE A 372 16.74 2.04 -17.54
N CYS A 373 16.92 1.53 -18.76
CA CYS A 373 15.90 0.88 -19.58
C CYS A 373 16.05 -0.64 -19.48
N ILE A 374 15.10 -1.32 -18.84
CA ILE A 374 15.15 -2.75 -18.51
C ILE A 374 14.14 -3.52 -19.37
N GLY A 375 14.58 -4.57 -20.07
CA GLY A 375 13.74 -5.40 -20.93
C GLY A 375 13.82 -6.89 -20.61
N VAL A 376 12.67 -7.57 -20.51
CA VAL A 376 12.57 -8.97 -20.02
C VAL A 376 12.04 -9.99 -21.04
N THR A 377 12.11 -11.29 -20.70
CA THR A 377 11.39 -12.36 -21.41
C THR A 377 9.88 -12.26 -21.21
N GLY A 378 9.12 -12.64 -22.25
CA GLY A 378 7.65 -12.64 -22.19
C GLY A 378 7.00 -11.32 -22.60
N THR A 379 7.77 -10.25 -22.85
CA THR A 379 7.22 -9.00 -23.41
C THR A 379 8.23 -8.24 -24.26
N ASN A 380 7.76 -7.15 -24.88
CA ASN A 380 8.55 -6.07 -25.46
C ASN A 380 8.17 -4.68 -24.91
N PHE A 381 7.43 -4.62 -23.81
CA PHE A 381 7.49 -3.47 -22.91
C PHE A 381 8.86 -3.42 -22.22
N GLU A 382 9.32 -2.22 -21.91
CA GLU A 382 10.55 -1.93 -21.16
C GLU A 382 10.17 -0.91 -20.10
N ASP A 383 10.70 -1.06 -18.88
CA ASP A 383 10.60 0.00 -17.88
C ASP A 383 11.83 0.90 -18.00
N MET A 384 11.61 2.21 -17.83
CA MET A 384 12.65 3.22 -17.72
C MET A 384 12.62 3.79 -16.30
N ALA A 385 13.65 3.53 -15.51
CA ALA A 385 13.67 3.82 -14.07
C ALA A 385 14.94 4.61 -13.65
N THR A 386 14.85 5.37 -12.56
CA THR A 386 16.03 5.98 -11.92
C THR A 386 17.01 4.89 -11.48
N HIS A 387 18.29 5.22 -11.37
CA HIS A 387 19.38 4.26 -11.11
C HIS A 387 19.11 3.40 -9.87
N ASN A 388 18.55 4.01 -8.83
CA ASN A 388 18.24 3.40 -7.55
C ASN A 388 16.89 2.67 -7.47
N HIS A 389 16.05 2.68 -8.52
CA HIS A 389 14.67 2.18 -8.44
C HIS A 389 14.63 0.65 -8.22
N PRO A 390 14.02 0.13 -7.14
CA PRO A 390 14.18 -1.26 -6.74
C PRO A 390 13.31 -2.20 -7.59
N TYR A 391 13.79 -3.42 -7.82
CA TYR A 391 13.01 -4.51 -8.39
C TYR A 391 13.20 -5.79 -7.59
N LEU A 392 12.12 -6.53 -7.34
CA LEU A 392 12.22 -7.85 -6.73
C LEU A 392 12.81 -8.82 -7.75
N THR A 393 14.02 -9.31 -7.47
CA THR A 393 14.83 -10.06 -8.45
C THR A 393 15.44 -11.33 -7.87
N GLY A 394 15.59 -12.35 -8.71
CA GLY A 394 16.28 -13.59 -8.41
C GLY A 394 17.55 -13.72 -9.25
N ARG A 395 18.72 -13.77 -8.62
CA ARG A 395 20.01 -13.98 -9.28
C ARG A 395 20.49 -15.40 -9.04
N VAL A 396 20.94 -16.11 -10.08
CA VAL A 396 21.52 -17.45 -9.88
C VAL A 396 22.95 -17.26 -9.38
N ASN A 397 23.23 -17.74 -8.16
CA ASN A 397 24.54 -17.62 -7.52
C ASN A 397 25.52 -18.68 -8.06
N LYS A 398 26.75 -18.73 -7.50
CA LYS A 398 27.79 -19.68 -7.93
C LYS A 398 27.49 -21.15 -7.58
N THR A 399 26.64 -21.42 -6.59
CA THR A 399 26.18 -22.77 -6.21
C THR A 399 25.00 -23.26 -7.05
N GLY A 400 24.37 -22.38 -7.83
CA GLY A 400 23.22 -22.67 -8.68
C GLY A 400 21.85 -22.38 -8.04
N GLU A 401 21.85 -21.82 -6.83
CA GLU A 401 20.65 -21.42 -6.10
C GLU A 401 20.19 -20.03 -6.54
N LEU A 402 18.89 -19.74 -6.35
CA LEU A 402 18.31 -18.45 -6.74
C LEU A 402 18.26 -17.50 -5.52
N ASP A 403 19.18 -16.55 -5.52
CA ASP A 403 19.27 -15.46 -4.54
C ASP A 403 18.19 -14.40 -4.83
N ILE A 404 17.07 -14.45 -4.10
CA ILE A 404 15.96 -13.50 -4.21
C ILE A 404 16.18 -12.31 -3.28
N ALA A 405 16.24 -11.12 -3.86
CA ALA A 405 16.37 -9.87 -3.12
C ALA A 405 15.75 -8.70 -3.91
N TRP A 406 15.42 -7.63 -3.21
CA TRP A 406 15.28 -6.32 -3.83
C TRP A 406 16.65 -5.87 -4.33
N ARG A 407 16.68 -5.32 -5.55
CA ARG A 407 17.89 -4.78 -6.17
C ARG A 407 17.55 -3.53 -6.98
N SER A 408 18.33 -2.46 -6.79
CA SER A 408 18.27 -1.23 -7.58
C SER A 408 18.43 -1.48 -9.09
N ALA A 409 17.81 -0.64 -9.92
CA ALA A 409 17.85 -0.74 -11.39
C ALA A 409 19.28 -0.82 -11.97
N GLU A 410 20.25 -0.17 -11.33
CA GLU A 410 21.67 -0.16 -11.73
C GLU A 410 22.45 -1.42 -11.33
N SER A 411 22.04 -2.11 -10.27
CA SER A 411 22.67 -3.35 -9.81
C SER A 411 22.14 -4.60 -10.54
N LEU A 412 21.12 -4.45 -11.39
CA LEU A 412 20.58 -5.51 -12.23
C LEU A 412 21.56 -5.94 -13.33
N LEU A 413 21.59 -7.23 -13.64
CA LEU A 413 22.41 -7.83 -14.68
C LEU A 413 21.56 -8.52 -15.74
N GLU A 414 22.07 -8.59 -16.98
CA GLU A 414 21.46 -9.45 -17.99
C GLU A 414 21.51 -10.92 -17.55
N ASN A 415 20.40 -11.62 -17.72
CA ASN A 415 20.11 -12.97 -17.23
C ASN A 415 19.69 -13.12 -15.76
N ASP A 416 19.67 -12.05 -14.94
CA ASP A 416 18.89 -12.06 -13.70
C ASP A 416 17.41 -12.34 -14.01
N PHE A 417 16.66 -12.78 -13.00
CA PHE A 417 15.21 -12.88 -13.06
C PHE A 417 14.57 -11.71 -12.33
N ILE A 418 13.54 -11.12 -12.93
CA ILE A 418 12.60 -10.24 -12.27
C ILE A 418 11.37 -11.08 -11.88
N LEU A 419 10.90 -10.92 -10.65
CA LEU A 419 9.73 -11.60 -10.13
C LEU A 419 8.45 -10.84 -10.52
N THR A 420 7.39 -11.58 -10.83
CA THR A 420 6.04 -11.05 -11.07
C THR A 420 5.03 -11.94 -10.32
N PRO A 421 4.21 -11.41 -9.40
CA PRO A 421 3.39 -12.23 -8.52
C PRO A 421 2.24 -12.89 -9.29
N GLN A 422 1.70 -13.97 -8.72
CA GLN A 422 0.48 -14.59 -9.21
C GLN A 422 -0.74 -13.90 -8.60
N LEU A 423 -1.60 -13.37 -9.47
CA LEU A 423 -2.87 -12.77 -9.06
C LEU A 423 -3.73 -13.80 -8.31
N GLN A 424 -4.07 -13.53 -7.05
CA GLN A 424 -4.89 -14.41 -6.21
C GLN A 424 -6.28 -14.67 -6.82
N HIS A 425 -6.93 -15.75 -6.37
CA HIS A 425 -8.32 -16.05 -6.71
C HIS A 425 -9.29 -15.41 -5.73
N GLY A 426 -10.34 -14.76 -6.25
CA GLY A 426 -11.48 -14.35 -5.43
C GLY A 426 -12.41 -15.53 -5.15
N SER A 427 -13.38 -15.34 -4.26
CA SER A 427 -14.31 -16.38 -3.80
C SER A 427 -15.65 -16.42 -4.53
N ARG A 428 -15.97 -15.40 -5.34
CA ARG A 428 -17.32 -15.20 -5.90
C ARG A 428 -17.71 -16.30 -6.89
N ASN A 429 -18.90 -16.88 -6.69
CA ASN A 429 -19.39 -18.06 -7.42
C ASN A 429 -20.90 -17.97 -7.79
N ASP A 430 -21.43 -16.76 -7.92
CA ASP A 430 -22.86 -16.43 -8.04
C ASP A 430 -23.48 -16.66 -9.44
N ILE A 431 -22.68 -17.02 -10.44
CA ILE A 431 -23.13 -17.30 -11.81
C ILE A 431 -22.81 -18.74 -12.26
N GLN A 432 -23.50 -19.25 -13.29
CA GLN A 432 -23.20 -20.58 -13.79
C GLN A 432 -21.91 -20.57 -14.62
N LYS A 433 -21.18 -21.71 -14.62
CA LYS A 433 -19.99 -21.90 -15.48
C LYS A 433 -20.29 -21.71 -16.97
N LEU A 434 -21.54 -21.96 -17.41
CA LEU A 434 -21.97 -21.71 -18.79
C LEU A 434 -22.06 -20.21 -19.10
N ASP A 435 -22.57 -19.39 -18.17
CA ASP A 435 -22.61 -17.93 -18.32
C ASP A 435 -21.20 -17.36 -18.46
N ALA A 436 -20.30 -17.71 -17.53
CA ALA A 436 -18.89 -17.31 -17.58
C ALA A 436 -18.23 -17.69 -18.91
N TRP A 437 -18.43 -18.93 -19.38
CA TRP A 437 -17.92 -19.39 -20.68
C TRP A 437 -18.49 -18.60 -21.86
N CYS A 438 -19.79 -18.26 -21.83
CA CYS A 438 -20.41 -17.45 -22.87
C CYS A 438 -19.94 -15.98 -22.86
N TYR A 439 -19.68 -15.39 -21.69
CA TYR A 439 -19.06 -14.06 -21.57
C TYR A 439 -17.61 -14.06 -22.11
N GLY A 440 -16.85 -15.13 -21.86
CA GLY A 440 -15.55 -15.34 -22.48
C GLY A 440 -15.63 -15.39 -24.01
N LEU A 441 -16.55 -16.20 -24.55
CA LEU A 441 -16.77 -16.31 -26.00
C LEU A 441 -17.23 -14.99 -26.62
N TRP A 442 -17.90 -14.13 -25.86
CA TRP A 442 -18.32 -12.80 -26.29
C TRP A 442 -17.14 -11.84 -26.51
N LEU A 443 -16.14 -11.86 -25.63
CA LEU A 443 -14.88 -11.11 -25.83
C LEU A 443 -14.17 -11.48 -27.13
N ALA A 444 -14.33 -12.70 -27.60
CA ALA A 444 -13.85 -13.13 -28.91
C ALA A 444 -14.84 -12.74 -30.03
N GLN A 445 -15.97 -13.47 -30.13
CA GLN A 445 -16.83 -13.52 -31.32
C GLN A 445 -18.18 -12.78 -31.16
N GLY A 446 -18.38 -12.08 -30.05
CA GLY A 446 -19.63 -11.41 -29.67
C GLY A 446 -19.83 -10.03 -30.30
N SER A 447 -21.10 -9.69 -30.55
CA SER A 447 -21.58 -8.39 -31.01
C SER A 447 -23.03 -8.15 -30.61
N LEU A 448 -23.42 -6.92 -30.27
CA LEU A 448 -24.82 -6.57 -29.98
C LEU A 448 -25.59 -6.32 -31.27
N GLN A 449 -26.67 -7.08 -31.53
CA GLN A 449 -27.56 -6.84 -32.67
C GLN A 449 -28.99 -6.55 -32.23
N LYS A 450 -29.68 -5.70 -32.98
CA LYS A 450 -31.13 -5.46 -32.82
C LYS A 450 -31.93 -6.53 -33.55
N ALA A 451 -33.06 -6.93 -32.98
CA ALA A 451 -34.07 -7.72 -33.68
C ALA A 451 -35.22 -6.80 -34.13
N GLY A 452 -35.43 -6.70 -35.44
CA GLY A 452 -36.47 -5.85 -36.02
C GLY A 452 -36.28 -4.35 -35.75
N HIS A 453 -37.38 -3.61 -35.61
CA HIS A 453 -37.40 -2.16 -35.41
C HIS A 453 -37.29 -1.72 -33.93
N GLY A 454 -37.08 -2.65 -32.99
CA GLY A 454 -37.04 -2.36 -31.56
C GLY A 454 -35.78 -1.61 -31.08
N THR A 455 -35.82 -1.21 -29.80
CA THR A 455 -34.67 -0.67 -29.06
C THR A 455 -33.75 -1.76 -28.51
N ASN A 456 -34.33 -2.89 -28.09
CA ASN A 456 -33.63 -4.04 -27.49
C ASN A 456 -32.45 -4.53 -28.33
N ARG A 457 -31.36 -4.87 -27.64
CA ARG A 457 -30.15 -5.46 -28.23
C ARG A 457 -29.91 -6.83 -27.64
N TYR A 458 -29.43 -7.73 -28.47
CA TYR A 458 -29.32 -9.16 -28.19
C TYR A 458 -27.89 -9.63 -28.44
N PRO A 459 -27.36 -10.56 -27.64
CA PRO A 459 -26.09 -11.20 -27.95
C PRO A 459 -26.14 -11.91 -29.31
N SER A 460 -25.19 -11.60 -30.20
CA SER A 460 -25.03 -12.25 -31.49
C SER A 460 -23.57 -12.68 -31.69
N PHE A 461 -23.37 -13.98 -31.89
CA PHE A 461 -22.06 -14.61 -32.10
C PHE A 461 -21.90 -15.00 -33.56
N ALA A 462 -20.79 -14.60 -34.18
CA ALA A 462 -20.42 -15.04 -35.53
C ALA A 462 -19.44 -16.21 -35.42
N LEU A 463 -19.83 -17.40 -35.90
CA LEU A 463 -19.05 -18.62 -35.77
C LEU A 463 -18.70 -19.23 -37.13
N ASP A 464 -17.57 -19.91 -37.19
CA ASP A 464 -17.24 -20.83 -38.27
C ASP A 464 -18.18 -22.05 -38.20
N GLY A 465 -18.80 -22.42 -39.32
CA GLY A 465 -19.70 -23.56 -39.42
C GLY A 465 -19.04 -24.92 -39.19
N ALA A 466 -17.70 -24.98 -39.14
CA ALA A 466 -16.95 -26.17 -38.75
C ALA A 466 -16.86 -26.40 -37.22
N LYS A 467 -17.41 -25.50 -36.37
CA LYS A 467 -17.38 -25.61 -34.89
C LYS A 467 -18.76 -25.89 -34.27
N PRO A 468 -19.37 -27.09 -34.46
CA PRO A 468 -20.73 -27.39 -33.97
C PRO A 468 -20.87 -27.31 -32.44
N GLN A 469 -19.84 -27.73 -31.69
CA GLN A 469 -19.83 -27.72 -30.21
C GLN A 469 -20.05 -26.31 -29.61
N LEU A 470 -19.63 -25.25 -30.30
CA LEU A 470 -19.86 -23.87 -29.83
C LEU A 470 -21.31 -23.44 -30.01
N ARG A 471 -21.95 -23.92 -31.09
CA ARG A 471 -23.37 -23.71 -31.34
C ARG A 471 -24.20 -24.40 -30.25
N GLU A 472 -23.91 -25.67 -29.94
CA GLU A 472 -24.62 -26.45 -28.92
C GLU A 472 -24.59 -25.76 -27.54
N LYS A 473 -23.41 -25.28 -27.10
CA LYS A 473 -23.29 -24.50 -25.85
C LYS A 473 -24.11 -23.20 -25.88
N LEU A 474 -24.09 -22.46 -26.99
CA LEU A 474 -24.88 -21.23 -27.11
C LEU A 474 -26.38 -21.50 -27.20
N GLU A 475 -26.81 -22.60 -27.81
CA GLU A 475 -28.22 -23.02 -27.83
C GLU A 475 -28.68 -23.42 -26.42
N ALA A 476 -27.86 -24.16 -25.66
CA ALA A 476 -28.10 -24.42 -24.23
C ALA A 476 -28.16 -23.13 -23.38
N TRP A 477 -27.42 -22.09 -23.75
CA TRP A 477 -27.47 -20.77 -23.10
C TRP A 477 -28.70 -19.91 -23.47
N GLY A 478 -29.61 -20.42 -24.31
CA GLY A 478 -30.82 -19.73 -24.79
C GLY A 478 -30.71 -19.16 -26.21
N GLY A 479 -29.65 -19.51 -26.93
CA GLY A 479 -29.41 -19.13 -28.32
C GLY A 479 -30.31 -19.85 -29.31
N ARG A 480 -30.53 -19.22 -30.47
CA ARG A 480 -31.11 -19.86 -31.67
C ARG A 480 -30.16 -19.61 -32.84
N ALA A 481 -29.68 -20.69 -33.46
CA ALA A 481 -28.78 -20.58 -34.60
C ALA A 481 -29.54 -20.21 -35.89
N LYS A 482 -29.03 -19.22 -36.62
CA LYS A 482 -29.38 -18.93 -38.01
C LYS A 482 -28.17 -19.14 -38.90
N VAL A 483 -28.19 -20.23 -39.67
CA VAL A 483 -27.15 -20.50 -40.68
C VAL A 483 -27.22 -19.42 -41.77
N LYS A 484 -26.08 -18.80 -42.09
CA LYS A 484 -25.96 -17.82 -43.18
C LYS A 484 -24.95 -18.34 -44.21
N THR A 485 -25.46 -18.88 -45.31
CA THR A 485 -24.67 -19.19 -46.51
C THR A 485 -24.42 -17.90 -47.29
N TYR A 486 -23.16 -17.49 -47.40
CA TYR A 486 -22.77 -16.36 -48.24
C TYR A 486 -22.54 -16.84 -49.68
N TYR A 487 -23.34 -16.33 -50.62
CA TYR A 487 -23.08 -16.54 -52.05
C TYR A 487 -21.66 -16.03 -52.41
N ARG A 488 -20.89 -16.86 -53.14
CA ARG A 488 -19.48 -16.68 -53.60
C ARG A 488 -18.33 -17.20 -52.71
N ARG A 489 -18.52 -17.87 -51.56
CA ARG A 489 -17.41 -18.56 -50.86
C ARG A 489 -17.78 -19.95 -50.34
N ILE A 490 -16.86 -20.90 -50.44
CA ILE A 490 -16.98 -22.29 -49.95
C ILE A 490 -16.79 -22.36 -48.42
N HIS A 491 -17.42 -21.45 -47.68
CA HIS A 491 -17.36 -21.37 -46.22
C HIS A 491 -18.76 -21.12 -45.68
N ARG A 492 -19.25 -22.00 -44.81
CA ARG A 492 -20.53 -21.84 -44.12
C ARG A 492 -20.28 -21.09 -42.81
N GLY A 493 -20.90 -19.92 -42.64
CA GLY A 493 -20.91 -19.21 -41.35
C GLY A 493 -22.20 -19.49 -40.61
N ILE A 494 -22.13 -19.59 -39.28
CA ILE A 494 -23.30 -19.69 -38.40
C ILE A 494 -23.37 -18.41 -37.57
N THR A 495 -24.53 -17.76 -37.55
CA THR A 495 -24.80 -16.70 -36.58
C THR A 495 -25.72 -17.26 -35.51
N VAL A 496 -25.30 -17.25 -34.25
CA VAL A 496 -26.18 -17.65 -33.12
C VAL A 496 -26.60 -16.38 -32.39
N MET A 497 -27.91 -16.17 -32.28
CA MET A 497 -28.49 -15.04 -31.55
C MET A 497 -29.17 -15.54 -30.28
N VAL A 498 -28.86 -14.94 -29.15
CA VAL A 498 -29.49 -15.21 -27.85
C VAL A 498 -30.56 -14.15 -27.66
N PHE A 499 -31.83 -14.54 -27.60
CA PHE A 499 -32.95 -13.59 -27.57
C PHE A 499 -33.27 -13.09 -26.15
N ASP A 500 -32.22 -12.78 -25.40
CA ASP A 500 -32.24 -12.33 -24.02
C ASP A 500 -31.51 -10.98 -23.93
N PRO A 501 -32.23 -9.87 -23.65
CA PRO A 501 -31.61 -8.54 -23.57
C PRO A 501 -30.80 -8.36 -22.28
N VAL A 502 -31.13 -9.05 -21.19
CA VAL A 502 -30.39 -8.97 -19.92
C VAL A 502 -29.00 -9.57 -20.09
N LYS A 503 -28.90 -10.72 -20.77
CA LYS A 503 -27.60 -11.27 -21.21
C LYS A 503 -26.86 -10.35 -22.18
N GLY A 504 -27.59 -9.59 -23.00
CA GLY A 504 -27.03 -8.55 -23.89
C GLY A 504 -26.34 -7.43 -23.13
N ASP A 505 -27.04 -6.85 -22.16
CA ASP A 505 -26.51 -5.78 -21.34
C ASP A 505 -25.37 -6.29 -20.43
N ARG A 506 -25.51 -7.48 -19.84
CA ARG A 506 -24.46 -8.10 -19.01
C ARG A 506 -23.18 -8.44 -19.78
N CYS A 507 -23.31 -8.97 -21.01
CA CYS A 507 -22.19 -9.10 -21.95
C CYS A 507 -21.49 -7.76 -22.21
N ALA A 508 -22.26 -6.68 -22.36
CA ALA A 508 -21.70 -5.38 -22.70
C ALA A 508 -21.06 -4.66 -21.50
N GLU A 509 -21.56 -4.91 -20.30
CA GLU A 509 -21.03 -4.44 -19.02
C GLU A 509 -19.72 -5.16 -18.65
N LEU A 510 -19.71 -6.49 -18.68
CA LEU A 510 -18.52 -7.29 -18.31
C LEU A 510 -17.38 -7.23 -19.33
N CYS A 511 -17.70 -6.96 -20.61
CA CYS A 511 -16.76 -7.18 -21.72
C CYS A 511 -16.58 -6.01 -22.70
N GLY A 512 -17.35 -4.91 -22.54
CA GLY A 512 -17.39 -3.80 -23.48
C GLY A 512 -18.17 -4.07 -24.78
N LYS A 513 -18.27 -3.02 -25.63
CA LYS A 513 -19.16 -2.99 -26.83
C LYS A 513 -18.43 -2.94 -28.18
N TYR A 514 -17.23 -2.37 -28.25
CA TYR A 514 -16.46 -2.18 -29.49
C TYR A 514 -15.10 -2.88 -29.39
N ALA A 515 -14.52 -3.36 -30.49
CA ALA A 515 -13.33 -4.24 -30.46
C ALA A 515 -12.07 -3.58 -29.87
N ASP A 516 -11.90 -2.27 -30.11
CA ASP A 516 -10.88 -1.39 -29.53
C ASP A 516 -11.16 -1.03 -28.06
N LYS A 517 -12.43 -1.09 -27.65
CA LYS A 517 -12.92 -0.80 -26.28
C LYS A 517 -13.42 -2.05 -25.56
N LYS A 518 -12.95 -3.24 -25.94
CA LYS A 518 -13.14 -4.45 -25.16
C LYS A 518 -12.21 -4.38 -23.95
N VAL A 519 -12.79 -4.63 -22.79
CA VAL A 519 -12.18 -4.63 -21.46
C VAL A 519 -12.77 -5.79 -20.70
N ILE A 520 -12.19 -6.14 -19.57
CA ILE A 520 -12.75 -7.09 -18.61
C ILE A 520 -13.15 -6.29 -17.37
N ALA A 521 -14.40 -6.41 -16.92
CA ALA A 521 -14.82 -5.75 -15.69
C ALA A 521 -14.09 -6.31 -14.47
N SER A 522 -13.86 -5.44 -13.47
CA SER A 522 -13.22 -5.78 -12.18
C SER A 522 -13.83 -7.02 -11.51
N GLU A 523 -15.15 -7.19 -11.61
CA GLU A 523 -15.87 -8.36 -11.09
C GLU A 523 -15.28 -9.72 -11.56
N VAL A 524 -14.81 -9.84 -12.81
CA VAL A 524 -14.29 -11.12 -13.31
C VAL A 524 -13.02 -11.54 -12.55
N PHE A 525 -12.29 -10.57 -12.00
CA PHE A 525 -11.16 -10.79 -11.11
C PHE A 525 -11.59 -11.12 -9.67
N GLN A 526 -12.86 -11.03 -9.31
CA GLN A 526 -13.38 -11.51 -8.02
C GLN A 526 -13.98 -12.92 -8.10
N TRP A 527 -14.17 -13.45 -9.31
CA TRP A 527 -14.67 -14.81 -9.51
C TRP A 527 -13.67 -15.89 -9.07
N CYS A 528 -14.23 -17.02 -8.60
CA CYS A 528 -13.51 -18.22 -8.26
C CYS A 528 -12.79 -18.85 -9.47
N ARG A 529 -11.81 -19.71 -9.18
CA ARG A 529 -10.93 -20.34 -10.17
C ARG A 529 -11.71 -21.02 -11.31
N GLU A 530 -12.80 -21.71 -11.00
CA GLU A 530 -13.62 -22.45 -11.95
C GLU A 530 -14.34 -21.52 -12.94
N LEU A 531 -14.80 -20.36 -12.47
CA LEU A 531 -15.47 -19.36 -13.30
C LEU A 531 -14.46 -18.60 -14.17
N ARG A 532 -13.31 -18.20 -13.61
CA ARG A 532 -12.20 -17.64 -14.40
C ARG A 532 -11.75 -18.62 -15.49
N LEU A 533 -11.63 -19.91 -15.18
CA LEU A 533 -11.28 -20.95 -16.13
C LEU A 533 -12.34 -21.09 -17.22
N ALA A 534 -13.62 -21.16 -16.85
CA ALA A 534 -14.71 -21.23 -17.81
C ALA A 534 -14.71 -20.02 -18.77
N PHE A 535 -14.51 -18.82 -18.24
CA PHE A 535 -14.38 -17.58 -19.01
C PHE A 535 -13.18 -17.60 -19.97
N PHE A 536 -11.99 -18.01 -19.49
CA PHE A 536 -10.79 -18.16 -20.31
C PHE A 536 -11.00 -19.17 -21.45
N GLU A 537 -11.59 -20.34 -21.15
CA GLU A 537 -11.94 -21.34 -22.16
C GLU A 537 -12.97 -20.85 -23.19
N GLY A 538 -13.88 -19.96 -22.78
CA GLY A 538 -14.83 -19.30 -23.67
C GLY A 538 -14.12 -18.42 -24.70
N TYR A 539 -13.23 -17.55 -24.22
CA TYR A 539 -12.43 -16.67 -25.07
C TYR A 539 -11.52 -17.46 -26.02
N MET A 540 -10.84 -18.49 -25.50
CA MET A 540 -9.96 -19.37 -26.28
C MET A 540 -10.72 -20.21 -27.32
N ALA A 541 -11.99 -20.55 -27.09
CA ALA A 541 -12.80 -21.25 -28.08
C ALA A 541 -13.14 -20.38 -29.31
N GLY A 542 -13.23 -19.06 -29.12
CA GLY A 542 -13.46 -18.07 -30.16
C GLY A 542 -12.17 -17.65 -30.87
N ASP A 543 -11.34 -16.85 -30.19
CA ASP A 543 -10.16 -16.16 -30.75
C ASP A 543 -8.84 -16.93 -30.52
N GLY A 544 -8.87 -17.96 -29.68
CA GLY A 544 -7.72 -18.82 -29.43
C GLY A 544 -7.37 -19.69 -30.64
N CYS A 545 -6.09 -19.66 -31.01
CA CYS A 545 -5.49 -20.59 -31.97
C CYS A 545 -4.53 -21.53 -31.23
N LEU A 546 -4.71 -22.85 -31.37
CA LEU A 546 -3.76 -23.83 -30.82
C LEU A 546 -2.58 -24.00 -31.79
N ILE A 547 -1.39 -23.60 -31.36
CA ILE A 547 -0.16 -23.73 -32.15
C ILE A 547 0.44 -25.12 -31.91
N ALA A 548 -0.09 -26.11 -32.64
CA ALA A 548 0.24 -27.53 -32.48
C ALA A 548 1.74 -27.84 -32.51
N THR A 549 2.53 -27.11 -33.30
CA THR A 549 3.99 -27.29 -33.41
C THR A 549 4.76 -26.92 -32.15
N ARG A 550 4.18 -26.14 -31.23
CA ARG A 550 4.83 -25.64 -30.00
C ARG A 550 3.99 -25.81 -28.73
N GLY A 551 2.82 -26.44 -28.81
CA GLY A 551 2.01 -26.83 -27.64
C GLY A 551 1.49 -25.68 -26.78
N HIS A 552 1.22 -24.51 -27.37
CA HIS A 552 0.66 -23.35 -26.67
C HIS A 552 -0.57 -22.79 -27.40
N ARG A 553 -1.39 -22.03 -26.67
CA ARG A 553 -2.50 -21.24 -27.22
C ARG A 553 -2.02 -19.83 -27.57
N HIS A 554 -2.63 -19.24 -28.59
CA HIS A 554 -2.29 -17.90 -29.08
C HIS A 554 -3.56 -17.07 -29.27
N SER A 555 -3.55 -15.79 -28.88
CA SER A 555 -4.63 -14.83 -29.15
C SER A 555 -4.09 -13.48 -29.65
N LYS A 556 -4.96 -12.68 -30.28
CA LYS A 556 -4.62 -11.33 -30.76
C LYS A 556 -5.73 -10.35 -30.42
N SER A 557 -5.36 -9.17 -29.93
CA SER A 557 -6.29 -8.09 -29.57
C SER A 557 -5.77 -6.75 -30.10
N VAL A 558 -6.65 -5.81 -30.43
CA VAL A 558 -6.29 -4.40 -30.68
C VAL A 558 -6.42 -3.52 -29.42
N SER A 559 -7.08 -4.03 -28.36
CA SER A 559 -7.17 -3.41 -27.04
C SER A 559 -6.03 -3.90 -26.13
N LEU A 560 -5.24 -2.97 -25.59
CA LEU A 560 -4.21 -3.24 -24.58
C LEU A 560 -4.83 -3.72 -23.25
N ALA A 561 -5.91 -3.08 -22.82
CA ALA A 561 -6.66 -3.46 -21.62
C ALA A 561 -7.07 -4.93 -21.70
N LEU A 562 -7.80 -5.35 -22.76
CA LEU A 562 -8.15 -6.76 -22.94
C LEU A 562 -6.93 -7.69 -22.99
N ALA A 563 -5.87 -7.31 -23.71
CA ALA A 563 -4.70 -8.17 -23.89
C ALA A 563 -3.92 -8.40 -22.58
N SER A 564 -3.84 -7.37 -21.73
CA SER A 564 -3.22 -7.42 -20.41
C SER A 564 -4.12 -8.09 -19.37
N GLN A 565 -5.40 -7.72 -19.30
CA GLN A 565 -6.37 -8.35 -18.40
C GLN A 565 -6.53 -9.86 -18.66
N MET A 566 -6.59 -10.28 -19.92
CA MET A 566 -6.64 -11.71 -20.29
C MET A 566 -5.34 -12.46 -19.97
N LYS A 567 -4.19 -11.77 -20.05
CA LYS A 567 -2.89 -12.29 -19.61
C LYS A 567 -2.92 -12.58 -18.10
N PHE A 568 -3.42 -11.65 -17.29
CA PHE A 568 -3.50 -11.80 -15.83
C PHE A 568 -4.49 -12.90 -15.39
N ILE A 569 -5.65 -13.02 -16.05
CA ILE A 569 -6.58 -14.13 -15.83
C ILE A 569 -5.87 -15.47 -16.07
N ALA A 570 -5.15 -15.59 -17.18
CA ALA A 570 -4.43 -16.81 -17.53
C ALA A 570 -3.28 -17.13 -16.55
N GLU A 571 -2.50 -16.12 -16.12
CA GLU A 571 -1.48 -16.30 -15.08
C GLU A 571 -2.07 -16.79 -13.76
N SER A 572 -3.22 -16.25 -13.32
CA SER A 572 -3.90 -16.76 -12.12
C SER A 572 -4.35 -18.21 -12.27
N LEU A 573 -4.62 -18.67 -13.49
CA LEU A 573 -5.02 -20.05 -13.78
C LEU A 573 -3.82 -21.03 -13.90
N GLY A 574 -2.59 -20.55 -13.72
CA GLY A 574 -1.35 -21.33 -13.85
C GLY A 574 -0.77 -21.37 -15.26
N TYR A 575 -1.26 -20.55 -16.20
CA TYR A 575 -0.66 -20.46 -17.54
C TYR A 575 0.51 -19.49 -17.52
N LYS A 576 1.67 -19.94 -18.00
CA LYS A 576 2.77 -19.03 -18.32
C LYS A 576 2.41 -18.22 -19.57
N THR A 577 2.46 -16.90 -19.47
CA THR A 577 2.06 -16.02 -20.55
C THR A 577 3.21 -15.23 -21.18
N SER A 578 2.96 -14.73 -22.38
CA SER A 578 3.69 -13.59 -22.94
C SER A 578 2.75 -12.64 -23.65
N LEU A 579 3.11 -11.37 -23.73
CA LEU A 579 2.34 -10.29 -24.34
C LEU A 579 3.29 -9.38 -25.13
N TYR A 580 3.10 -9.33 -26.45
CA TYR A 580 3.92 -8.49 -27.34
C TYR A 580 3.05 -7.51 -28.13
N TRP A 581 3.43 -6.23 -28.13
CA TRP A 581 2.94 -5.26 -29.09
C TRP A 581 3.58 -5.49 -30.46
N ARG A 582 2.78 -5.46 -31.53
CA ARG A 582 3.18 -5.73 -32.91
C ARG A 582 2.66 -4.67 -33.86
N ASN A 583 3.57 -4.05 -34.61
CA ASN A 583 3.21 -3.34 -35.85
C ASN A 583 2.71 -4.36 -36.90
N SER A 584 1.58 -4.06 -37.54
CA SER A 584 1.06 -4.89 -38.63
C SER A 584 1.89 -4.68 -39.91
N PRO A 585 2.52 -5.73 -40.50
CA PRO A 585 3.22 -5.58 -41.76
C PRO A 585 2.24 -5.24 -42.89
N LYS A 586 2.53 -4.19 -43.67
CA LYS A 586 1.76 -3.87 -44.88
C LYS A 586 1.71 -5.11 -45.80
N GLY A 587 0.54 -5.70 -45.95
CA GLY A 587 0.30 -6.83 -46.86
C GLY A 587 0.35 -8.23 -46.25
N ALA A 588 0.41 -8.38 -44.91
CA ALA A 588 0.36 -9.69 -44.26
C ALA A 588 -0.92 -10.50 -44.61
N GLY A 589 -0.79 -11.83 -44.63
CA GLY A 589 -1.89 -12.75 -44.91
C GLY A 589 -1.67 -14.16 -44.37
N ILE A 590 -2.74 -14.96 -44.32
CA ILE A 590 -2.68 -16.42 -44.04
C ILE A 590 -3.24 -17.13 -45.26
N GLY A 591 -2.40 -17.92 -45.94
CA GLY A 591 -2.71 -18.47 -47.26
C GLY A 591 -3.06 -17.37 -48.25
N GLU A 592 -4.12 -17.57 -49.03
CA GLU A 592 -4.60 -16.59 -50.02
C GLU A 592 -5.31 -15.36 -49.40
N ARG A 593 -5.59 -15.36 -48.08
CA ARG A 593 -6.24 -14.21 -47.42
C ARG A 593 -5.22 -13.14 -47.04
N LYS A 594 -5.15 -12.06 -47.82
CA LYS A 594 -4.58 -10.78 -47.36
C LYS A 594 -5.49 -10.15 -46.30
N PHE A 595 -4.94 -9.74 -45.16
CA PHE A 595 -5.68 -9.00 -44.14
C PHE A 595 -5.94 -7.55 -44.58
N LYS A 596 -7.10 -6.99 -44.20
CA LYS A 596 -7.45 -5.58 -44.47
C LYS A 596 -7.01 -4.61 -43.36
N THR A 597 -6.58 -5.12 -42.20
CA THR A 597 -6.33 -4.34 -40.99
C THR A 597 -4.87 -3.87 -40.91
N THR A 598 -4.69 -2.55 -41.04
CA THR A 598 -3.39 -1.85 -40.94
C THR A 598 -3.01 -1.43 -39.53
N LEU A 599 -3.89 -1.65 -38.53
CA LEU A 599 -3.67 -1.23 -37.15
C LEU A 599 -2.63 -2.11 -36.44
N PRO A 600 -1.81 -1.55 -35.54
CA PRO A 600 -1.03 -2.32 -34.56
C PRO A 600 -1.94 -3.21 -33.71
N PHE A 601 -1.38 -4.30 -33.18
CA PHE A 601 -2.10 -5.24 -32.33
C PHE A 601 -1.18 -5.85 -31.27
N TYR A 602 -1.79 -6.38 -30.21
CA TYR A 602 -1.15 -7.15 -29.18
C TYR A 602 -1.32 -8.64 -29.48
N SER A 603 -0.24 -9.41 -29.38
CA SER A 603 -0.22 -10.86 -29.51
C SER A 603 0.15 -11.51 -28.19
N SER A 604 -0.66 -12.45 -27.72
CA SER A 604 -0.44 -13.15 -26.46
C SER A 604 -0.31 -14.65 -26.68
N ASP A 605 0.71 -15.26 -26.07
CA ASP A 605 0.92 -16.71 -26.03
C ASP A 605 0.69 -17.24 -24.62
N TYR A 606 0.00 -18.38 -24.49
CA TYR A 606 -0.39 -19.01 -23.22
C TYR A 606 0.06 -20.47 -23.23
N HIS A 607 0.98 -20.81 -22.32
CA HIS A 607 1.60 -22.12 -22.23
C HIS A 607 1.05 -22.87 -21.03
N ASN A 608 0.54 -24.09 -21.25
CA ASN A 608 0.33 -25.06 -20.18
C ASN A 608 1.69 -25.43 -19.58
N GLY A 609 1.77 -25.58 -18.25
CA GLY A 609 3.03 -25.85 -17.53
C GLY A 609 3.70 -27.20 -17.85
N ASP A 610 3.02 -28.08 -18.59
CA ASP A 610 3.32 -29.51 -18.68
C ASP A 610 4.48 -29.90 -19.63
N ARG A 611 5.15 -28.93 -20.27
CA ARG A 611 6.20 -29.21 -21.28
C ARG A 611 7.57 -28.65 -20.92
N THR A 612 8.38 -29.48 -20.27
CA THR A 612 9.86 -29.51 -20.40
C THR A 612 10.58 -28.16 -20.39
N PHE A 613 10.08 -27.21 -19.60
CA PHE A 613 10.81 -26.03 -19.16
C PHE A 613 10.91 -26.17 -17.64
N GLU A 614 12.13 -26.12 -17.13
CA GLU A 614 12.42 -26.09 -15.69
C GLU A 614 11.46 -25.11 -15.00
N GLN A 615 10.84 -25.55 -13.89
CA GLN A 615 9.82 -24.75 -13.21
C GLN A 615 10.42 -23.40 -12.80
N ARG A 616 9.79 -22.33 -13.30
CA ARG A 616 10.11 -20.93 -13.03
C ARG A 616 8.94 -20.22 -12.32
N GLU A 617 8.21 -21.02 -11.56
CA GLU A 617 7.38 -20.58 -10.44
C GLU A 617 8.25 -20.74 -9.19
N ILE A 618 8.20 -19.76 -8.29
CA ILE A 618 8.83 -19.85 -6.96
C ILE A 618 7.87 -19.30 -5.92
N GLU A 619 8.02 -19.77 -4.69
CA GLU A 619 7.36 -19.21 -3.51
C GLU A 619 8.39 -18.41 -2.71
N PHE A 620 8.04 -17.19 -2.34
CA PHE A 620 8.88 -16.27 -1.56
C PHE A 620 7.97 -15.48 -0.63
N ASN A 621 8.29 -15.46 0.67
CA ASN A 621 7.47 -14.85 1.72
C ASN A 621 5.97 -15.22 1.61
N GLY A 622 5.67 -16.51 1.47
CA GLY A 622 4.29 -17.03 1.34
C GLY A 622 3.57 -16.73 0.02
N HIS A 623 4.17 -15.97 -0.89
CA HIS A 623 3.57 -15.57 -2.16
C HIS A 623 4.23 -16.24 -3.36
N LYS A 624 3.43 -16.51 -4.40
CA LYS A 624 3.89 -17.16 -5.62
C LYS A 624 4.28 -16.16 -6.70
N TYR A 625 5.42 -16.39 -7.34
CA TYR A 625 5.96 -15.53 -8.38
C TYR A 625 6.35 -16.32 -9.64
N TRP A 626 6.15 -15.70 -10.81
CA TRP A 626 6.74 -16.12 -12.07
C TRP A 626 8.08 -15.40 -12.30
N LEU A 627 9.11 -16.15 -12.70
CA LEU A 627 10.44 -15.61 -13.01
C LEU A 627 10.56 -15.18 -14.48
N ARG A 628 10.83 -13.89 -14.70
CA ARG A 628 11.05 -13.30 -16.03
C ARG A 628 12.51 -12.91 -16.20
N ARG A 629 13.23 -13.57 -17.11
CA ARG A 629 14.66 -13.29 -17.31
C ARG A 629 14.87 -11.91 -17.96
N ILE A 630 15.72 -11.08 -17.38
CA ILE A 630 16.24 -9.86 -18.00
C ILE A 630 17.01 -10.26 -19.27
N LYS A 631 16.68 -9.65 -20.39
CA LYS A 631 17.32 -9.87 -21.71
C LYS A 631 18.29 -8.77 -22.11
N LYS A 632 18.10 -7.59 -21.55
CA LYS A 632 18.62 -6.32 -22.05
C LYS A 632 18.55 -5.27 -20.95
N ILE A 633 19.67 -4.63 -20.66
CA ILE A 633 19.73 -3.40 -19.86
C ILE A 633 20.41 -2.33 -20.71
N LYS A 634 19.88 -1.09 -20.69
CA LYS A 634 20.50 0.05 -21.38
C LYS A 634 20.33 1.34 -20.60
N THR A 635 21.41 2.07 -20.41
CA THR A 635 21.38 3.44 -19.89
C THR A 635 21.23 4.44 -21.03
N LYS A 636 20.47 5.52 -20.81
CA LYS A 636 20.41 6.69 -21.69
C LYS A 636 20.21 7.96 -20.86
N VAL A 637 20.67 9.11 -21.35
CA VAL A 637 20.28 10.40 -20.77
C VAL A 637 18.78 10.61 -20.93
N TYR A 638 18.14 11.09 -19.88
CA TYR A 638 16.73 11.45 -19.83
C TYR A 638 16.59 12.83 -19.21
N ASP A 639 15.72 13.65 -19.79
CA ASP A 639 15.40 14.99 -19.34
C ASP A 639 13.88 15.13 -19.43
N GLY A 640 13.19 15.13 -18.29
CA GLY A 640 11.73 15.05 -18.25
C GLY A 640 11.14 14.79 -16.86
N GLU A 641 9.86 14.42 -16.82
CA GLU A 641 9.16 14.03 -15.59
C GLU A 641 9.46 12.56 -15.25
N VAL A 642 9.57 12.26 -13.96
CA VAL A 642 9.54 10.91 -13.39
C VAL A 642 8.50 10.85 -12.27
N VAL A 643 7.89 9.69 -12.09
CA VAL A 643 6.70 9.46 -11.26
C VAL A 643 6.98 8.32 -10.29
N ASN A 644 6.47 8.42 -9.06
CA ASN A 644 6.39 7.28 -8.15
C ASN A 644 4.98 7.19 -7.54
N LEU A 645 4.62 6.01 -7.03
CA LEU A 645 3.36 5.76 -6.34
C LEU A 645 3.64 5.43 -4.88
N SER A 646 2.77 5.88 -3.98
CA SER A 646 2.66 5.29 -2.63
C SER A 646 1.42 4.40 -2.60
N ILE A 647 1.58 3.14 -2.25
CA ILE A 647 0.50 2.15 -2.17
C ILE A 647 0.13 1.94 -0.70
N ASP A 648 -1.17 1.80 -0.40
CA ASP A 648 -1.65 1.33 0.91
C ASP A 648 -1.13 -0.07 1.24
N GLU A 649 -1.01 -0.36 2.54
CA GLU A 649 -0.65 -1.65 3.18
C GLU A 649 0.72 -2.27 2.81
N THR A 650 1.08 -2.29 1.54
CA THR A 650 2.07 -3.19 0.95
C THR A 650 3.26 -2.49 0.30
N HIS A 651 3.17 -1.18 0.03
CA HIS A 651 4.23 -0.33 -0.54
C HIS A 651 4.90 -0.87 -1.82
N THR A 652 4.23 -1.76 -2.56
CA THR A 652 4.74 -2.33 -3.82
C THR A 652 3.72 -2.28 -4.93
N PHE A 653 4.19 -2.25 -6.18
CA PHE A 653 3.33 -2.36 -7.34
C PHE A 653 3.99 -3.10 -8.51
N GLN A 654 3.18 -3.77 -9.32
CA GLN A 654 3.60 -4.52 -10.48
C GLN A 654 3.59 -3.65 -11.74
N THR A 655 4.74 -3.52 -12.42
CA THR A 655 4.87 -2.89 -13.73
C THR A 655 4.58 -3.87 -14.88
N ALA A 656 4.92 -3.53 -16.13
CA ALA A 656 4.85 -4.48 -17.25
C ALA A 656 5.96 -5.53 -17.22
N ILE A 657 7.06 -5.27 -16.51
CA ILE A 657 8.19 -6.20 -16.41
C ILE A 657 8.32 -6.89 -15.05
N GLY A 658 7.97 -6.22 -13.93
CA GLY A 658 8.40 -6.63 -12.59
C GLY A 658 7.67 -6.00 -11.41
N MET A 659 7.93 -6.52 -10.22
CA MET A 659 7.51 -5.94 -8.95
C MET A 659 8.53 -4.88 -8.45
N THR A 660 8.06 -3.74 -7.95
CA THR A 660 8.85 -2.59 -7.43
C THR A 660 8.26 -2.05 -6.10
N HIS A 661 8.96 -1.13 -5.40
CA HIS A 661 8.72 -0.66 -4.02
C HIS A 661 9.02 0.86 -3.79
N ASN A 662 8.53 1.44 -2.67
CA ASN A 662 8.89 2.78 -2.13
C ASN A 662 9.44 2.68 -0.66
N THR A 663 10.57 3.32 -0.24
CA THR A 663 11.33 3.06 1.05
C THR A 663 11.55 4.29 2.01
N MET A 664 11.66 4.19 3.38
CA MET A 664 11.16 5.04 4.58
C MET A 664 11.82 6.36 5.21
N LYS A 665 11.06 7.24 5.96
CA LYS A 665 11.33 8.54 6.76
C LYS A 665 11.89 9.81 5.98
N PRO A 666 11.66 11.10 6.42
CA PRO A 666 12.06 12.30 5.66
C PRO A 666 13.50 12.73 5.91
N VAL A 667 14.39 12.32 5.01
CA VAL A 667 15.69 12.97 4.91
C VAL A 667 15.64 14.42 4.34
N PRO A 668 14.58 14.97 3.67
CA PRO A 668 14.68 16.35 3.14
C PRO A 668 14.60 17.39 4.26
N MET A 669 13.90 17.06 5.35
CA MET A 669 13.86 17.88 6.56
C MET A 669 15.23 17.90 7.24
N LEU A 670 15.88 16.74 7.39
CA LEU A 670 17.22 16.65 7.98
C LEU A 670 18.24 17.41 7.12
N ILE A 671 18.17 17.25 5.79
CA ILE A 671 18.93 18.05 4.81
C ILE A 671 18.69 19.55 4.98
N TYR A 672 17.44 19.98 5.19
CA TYR A 672 17.10 21.38 5.40
C TYR A 672 17.71 21.93 6.70
N LEU A 673 17.60 21.21 7.82
CA LEU A 673 18.23 21.60 9.09
C LEU A 673 19.77 21.67 8.96
N ILE A 674 20.39 20.65 8.36
CA ILE A 674 21.83 20.59 8.12
C ILE A 674 22.29 21.75 7.21
N LYS A 675 21.60 22.02 6.10
CA LYS A 675 21.96 23.13 5.19
C LYS A 675 21.82 24.51 5.82
N ASN A 676 20.89 24.69 6.76
CA ASN A 676 20.73 25.95 7.48
C ASN A 676 21.88 26.23 8.47
N SER A 677 22.49 25.17 9.04
CA SER A 677 23.31 25.30 10.25
C SER A 677 24.71 24.66 10.20
N SER A 678 25.10 24.03 9.09
CA SER A 678 26.49 23.63 8.81
C SER A 678 26.87 23.84 7.34
N GLN A 679 28.16 23.77 7.03
CA GLN A 679 28.74 23.80 5.69
C GLN A 679 29.24 22.42 5.23
N ARG A 680 29.66 22.31 3.96
CA ARG A 680 30.24 21.07 3.43
C ARG A 680 31.59 20.79 4.12
N GLY A 681 31.80 19.54 4.54
CA GLY A 681 32.98 19.12 5.32
C GLY A 681 32.91 19.41 6.82
N GLU A 682 31.88 20.11 7.31
CA GLU A 682 31.66 20.30 8.75
C GLU A 682 31.03 19.04 9.38
N ILE A 683 31.25 18.86 10.69
CA ILE A 683 30.87 17.66 11.42
C ILE A 683 29.48 17.80 12.05
N VAL A 684 28.61 16.83 11.78
CA VAL A 684 27.28 16.70 12.38
C VAL A 684 27.28 15.49 13.31
N ILE A 685 26.96 15.70 14.58
CA ILE A 685 26.83 14.64 15.58
C ILE A 685 25.36 14.31 15.85
N ASP A 686 25.07 13.00 15.92
CA ASP A 686 23.82 12.43 16.40
C ASP A 686 24.12 11.43 17.51
N THR A 687 23.56 11.64 18.69
CA THR A 687 23.75 10.77 19.86
C THR A 687 22.75 9.62 19.95
N PHE A 688 21.76 9.56 19.05
CA PHE A 688 20.69 8.56 19.04
C PHE A 688 20.35 8.22 17.57
N GLY A 689 21.23 7.45 16.94
CA GLY A 689 21.23 7.24 15.48
C GLY A 689 19.99 6.52 14.94
N GLY A 690 19.35 5.65 15.73
CA GLY A 690 18.11 4.97 15.39
C GLY A 690 18.21 4.22 14.05
N SER A 691 17.41 4.62 13.06
CA SER A 691 17.46 4.02 11.71
C SER A 691 18.55 4.60 10.80
N GLY A 692 19.37 5.55 11.26
CA GLY A 692 20.51 6.11 10.51
C GLY A 692 20.19 7.29 9.59
N SER A 693 19.00 7.89 9.70
CA SER A 693 18.54 8.94 8.78
C SER A 693 19.46 10.18 8.76
N THR A 694 20.05 10.55 9.89
CA THR A 694 20.99 11.68 9.99
C THR A 694 22.28 11.43 9.19
N LEU A 695 22.79 10.19 9.16
CA LEU A 695 23.97 9.84 8.35
C LEU A 695 23.70 9.93 6.85
N ILE A 696 22.53 9.46 6.39
CA ILE A 696 22.13 9.61 4.98
C ILE A 696 22.02 11.09 4.60
N ALA A 697 21.46 11.93 5.48
CA ALA A 697 21.38 13.37 5.27
C ALA A 697 22.78 14.02 5.21
N CYS A 698 23.74 13.55 6.01
CA CYS A 698 25.14 14.01 5.98
C CYS A 698 25.82 13.65 4.66
N GLU A 699 25.72 12.38 4.24
CA GLU A 699 26.24 11.88 2.96
C GLU A 699 25.73 12.72 1.78
N GLN A 700 24.41 12.86 1.65
CA GLN A 700 23.77 13.63 0.57
C GLN A 700 24.13 15.12 0.56
N THR A 701 24.60 15.66 1.67
CA THR A 701 25.00 17.06 1.80
C THR A 701 26.52 17.26 1.85
N GLY A 702 27.31 16.18 1.81
CA GLY A 702 28.76 16.22 1.98
C GLY A 702 29.19 16.79 3.33
N ARG A 703 28.45 16.49 4.39
CA ARG A 703 28.84 16.73 5.80
C ARG A 703 29.41 15.43 6.38
N ILE A 704 30.21 15.55 7.43
CA ILE A 704 30.83 14.42 8.09
C ILE A 704 29.95 13.99 9.27
N GLY A 705 29.40 12.78 9.21
CA GLY A 705 28.55 12.21 10.24
C GLY A 705 29.34 11.57 11.39
N ARG A 706 28.89 11.80 12.62
CA ARG A 706 29.33 11.09 13.83
C ARG A 706 28.07 10.61 14.55
N ALA A 707 27.75 9.33 14.45
CA ALA A 707 26.54 8.75 15.02
C ALA A 707 26.87 7.84 16.20
N MET A 708 25.98 7.80 17.19
CA MET A 708 26.01 6.83 18.28
C MET A 708 24.67 6.11 18.38
N GLU A 709 24.69 4.81 18.58
CA GLU A 709 23.51 3.99 18.79
C GLU A 709 23.75 3.00 19.94
N LEU A 710 22.73 2.78 20.77
CA LEU A 710 22.78 1.94 21.95
C LEU A 710 22.62 0.46 21.59
N ASP A 711 21.67 0.16 20.70
CA ASP A 711 21.30 -1.22 20.36
C ASP A 711 22.19 -1.80 19.23
N GLU A 712 22.81 -2.95 19.50
CA GLU A 712 23.72 -3.63 18.56
C GLU A 712 23.03 -3.96 17.22
N LYS A 713 21.73 -4.27 17.24
CA LYS A 713 20.97 -4.61 16.04
C LYS A 713 20.64 -3.38 15.21
N TYR A 714 20.35 -2.25 15.87
CA TYR A 714 20.17 -0.97 15.19
C TYR A 714 21.49 -0.45 14.59
N CYS A 715 22.63 -0.71 15.24
CA CYS A 715 23.94 -0.45 14.63
C CYS A 715 24.11 -1.18 13.28
N ASP A 716 23.69 -2.45 13.19
CA ASP A 716 23.69 -3.19 11.92
C ASP A 716 22.72 -2.59 10.90
N VAL A 717 21.52 -2.16 11.32
CA VAL A 717 20.55 -1.47 10.44
C VAL A 717 21.15 -0.20 9.86
N ILE A 718 21.81 0.62 10.68
CA ILE A 718 22.48 1.86 10.24
C ILE A 718 23.61 1.53 9.25
N ARG A 719 24.51 0.61 9.61
CA ARG A 719 25.66 0.18 8.78
C ARG A 719 25.21 -0.32 7.42
N ARG A 720 24.20 -1.20 7.40
CA ARG A 720 23.61 -1.74 6.18
C ARG A 720 22.96 -0.62 5.36
N ARG A 721 22.08 0.19 5.95
CA ARG A 721 21.37 1.27 5.24
C ARG A 721 22.34 2.28 4.59
N TRP A 722 23.41 2.69 5.27
CA TRP A 722 24.41 3.57 4.69
C TRP A 722 25.22 2.87 3.59
N ALA A 723 25.67 1.64 3.81
CA ALA A 723 26.44 0.90 2.81
C ALA A 723 25.60 0.66 1.54
N GLU A 724 24.33 0.31 1.68
CA GLU A 724 23.40 0.13 0.56
C GLU A 724 23.06 1.45 -0.13
N PHE A 725 23.04 2.57 0.61
CA PHE A 725 22.85 3.90 0.06
C PHE A 725 24.04 4.37 -0.80
N VAL A 726 25.29 4.12 -0.37
CA VAL A 726 26.50 4.57 -1.07
C VAL A 726 27.02 3.55 -2.10
N HIS A 727 26.81 2.25 -1.86
CA HIS A 727 27.40 1.16 -2.64
C HIS A 727 26.38 0.18 -3.25
N GLY A 728 25.08 0.38 -3.00
CA GLY A 728 23.97 -0.41 -3.57
C GLY A 728 23.49 -1.57 -2.68
N GLU A 729 22.19 -1.92 -2.82
CA GLU A 729 21.54 -3.02 -2.10
C GLU A 729 22.28 -4.36 -2.24
N GLY A 730 22.41 -5.10 -1.13
CA GLY A 730 23.10 -6.39 -1.11
C GLY A 730 24.63 -6.32 -1.27
N CYS A 731 25.24 -5.15 -1.06
CA CYS A 731 26.68 -5.02 -0.90
C CYS A 731 27.18 -5.74 0.37
N ASP A 732 28.49 -6.04 0.43
CA ASP A 732 29.13 -6.54 1.67
C ASP A 732 29.29 -5.38 2.66
N TRP A 733 28.16 -5.01 3.29
CA TRP A 733 28.09 -3.92 4.23
C TRP A 733 29.03 -4.12 5.44
N GLN A 734 29.38 -5.35 5.80
CA GLN A 734 30.32 -5.61 6.89
C GLN A 734 31.75 -5.24 6.50
N ALA A 735 32.19 -5.62 5.29
CA ALA A 735 33.49 -5.24 4.76
C ALA A 735 33.58 -3.75 4.39
N LEU A 736 32.46 -3.14 3.98
CA LEU A 736 32.36 -1.70 3.67
C LEU A 736 32.20 -0.82 4.90
N THR A 737 31.77 -1.38 6.03
CA THR A 737 31.68 -0.69 7.33
C THR A 737 32.51 -1.40 8.40
N PRO A 738 33.84 -1.51 8.21
CA PRO A 738 34.69 -2.27 9.11
C PRO A 738 34.71 -1.63 10.50
N ALA A 739 34.87 -2.47 11.53
CA ALA A 739 35.27 -1.99 12.85
C ALA A 739 36.67 -1.36 12.73
N VAL A 740 36.87 -0.22 13.39
CA VAL A 740 38.15 0.51 13.45
C VAL A 740 38.60 0.65 14.89
N GLU A 741 39.90 0.57 15.11
CA GLU A 741 40.46 0.76 16.45
C GLU A 741 40.24 2.22 16.92
N PRO A 742 39.92 2.48 18.20
CA PRO A 742 39.75 3.85 18.72
C PRO A 742 40.93 4.80 18.47
N LYS A 743 42.11 4.27 18.16
CA LYS A 743 43.31 5.05 17.79
C LYS A 743 43.35 5.45 16.31
N GLU A 744 42.65 4.73 15.43
CA GLU A 744 42.53 5.04 14.00
C GLU A 744 41.50 6.14 13.71
N VAL A 745 40.68 6.50 14.71
CA VAL A 745 39.83 7.71 14.72
C VAL A 745 40.69 8.99 14.70
N ILE A 746 41.97 8.92 15.10
CA ILE A 746 42.85 10.07 15.34
C ILE A 746 43.66 10.48 14.09
N VAL A 747 43.70 9.66 13.03
CA VAL A 747 44.55 9.89 11.85
C VAL A 747 43.73 10.36 10.66
N VAL A 748 43.77 11.67 10.41
CA VAL A 748 43.50 12.26 9.08
C VAL A 748 44.87 12.55 8.46
N GLU A 749 45.18 11.96 7.31
CA GLU A 749 46.41 12.30 6.57
C GLU A 749 46.31 13.73 5.98
N GLU A 750 47.45 14.45 5.96
CA GLU A 750 47.57 15.89 5.61
C GLU A 750 47.26 16.24 4.13
#